data_AF-A0A919MM98-F1
#
_entry.id   AF-A0A919MM98-F1
#
_cell.length_a   1.000
_cell.length_b   1.000
_cell.length_c   1.000
_cell.angle_alpha   90.00
_cell.angle_beta   90.00
_cell.angle_gamma   90.00
#
_symmetry.space_group_name_H-M   'P 1'
#
loop_
_entity.id
_entity.type
_entity.pdbx_description
1 polymer ?
#
loop_
_entity_poly.entity_id
_entity_poly.type
_entity_poly.pdbx_seq_one_letter_code
_entity_poly.pdbx_strand_id
1 'polypeptide(L)'
;MGVHRQVLRQPGRDLGEGDTMRTHRKTSLAAGVLAAMTAVQVAVTVPATAAAPDDHHYGAAIPAERRAAALGGGWARSTDRSWTTAGDENGLRLLVADAADGYRWRTAATLAEPGFDTDRWIGNVCVTGSGRRAVVVYAPRTFTNEQILFDRGGFTAVVDLTSGAVHKLGVRTSLAYFNPGCGPGEDAVLTQATEAGGARTRLLRVDARTGAVRTPVDVPGQLTSPVPTPAGIVAADRDAVVRVDPKGTRRVLARASSTPFRLAADDAGGVVFMEKSGPGRARVRHAGATTVTVAEGALSGLDVTSGRGGRVFVTGAGRTAPIRRGVALSDAPAGSRLSTEGALVVAPARRRGGTVTIAARAAATDTTMSFSVEAATPAVAGPAAADPGNPADFDDRFCSVPRNDPRNQAMQPKPRQVEWAVDQAVRGVLTVPRPANWKSLAMPAYTPQGLFPPLALDGGGAVPAQIMLAIAAQESNLWQAARYAVPGVTANPLIGNYYGIDIYNGTQDDDWTIRWDHADCGYGVTQVTDGMRLAGRTKPGETALPYQTQRAVALDFAANVAAGLRILQAKWNQTRAEGLTIGTGDPAKIESWFYAAWAYNSGFYPRSQAGQHNGAWGVGWANNPANPNYPANRGPFLEKKTDEGYRDDYTDAIHPQDWPYPEKIIGWAAHPIDALEAPDTMVSGYRKAWWSDSEAQHNATPKPWQFCDPSNNCTYGSAYVPDAPEVIGEPAGPCAHRNTAGQIDLKCWYHGPATWQPCPNLCGNEVLRFDPGYAYQEDGLAYPPACDLSGIPVTARVIDDVPDGVPSVRPDCGRPWTDAGTFGLRYKPDATGRYPGKIDTHQLGMGLGGHFWMANTRSAGTLGGRLDVDGTWRFDQEHHGRGRILVHLPPLVNGTTRAYYTVKTRWGDRISVLNQRGAGNRWASLGTFAFDGRPEVTLSSVTPGGDGSQRVAFDAVAFVPADGYQPVKVMHWNIAGAAINWGEETIVDRVVTRATEQRVDVLSVNEICQQQFDKLTDKLRDAGWQMTGQFQTTNRYNVLCLDPSGLGGNEGIAVFTRGSVISQQRYQFDDQYRLQPGSTGVGRGVACITTYLPGRSQNLKACTTHLDTGWPDDTDRRAIKEVAELGRVFGPEAQQMPLILAGDTNISSPPVTPDLGPLYPAPLGAGDFNEAFQEENCTKVQPCLIQQGGPPTFHSGRKLDYVFASRWHLTVPVGGARVDENVGTCDGDPCSDHFPVYAEIHMPDL
;
A
#
# COMPACT_ATOMS: atom_id res chain seq x y z
N MET A 1 -4.23 -11.88 67.69
CA MET A 1 -4.83 -12.96 68.52
C MET A 1 -6.29 -13.11 68.11
N GLY A 2 -6.88 -14.32 68.10
CA GLY A 2 -8.34 -14.56 67.88
C GLY A 2 -8.89 -14.09 66.52
N VAL A 3 -9.23 -14.90 65.52
CA VAL A 3 -9.61 -16.32 65.41
C VAL A 3 -11.00 -16.64 66.00
N HIS A 4 -11.97 -16.85 65.09
CA HIS A 4 -13.17 -17.72 65.23
C HIS A 4 -14.36 -17.23 66.11
N ARG A 5 -15.62 -17.72 65.99
CA ARG A 5 -16.25 -18.79 65.15
C ARG A 5 -17.81 -18.69 65.11
N GLN A 6 -18.43 -19.27 64.04
CA GLN A 6 -19.70 -20.05 64.01
C GLN A 6 -21.07 -19.42 64.43
N VAL A 7 -22.27 -19.90 64.00
CA VAL A 7 -22.72 -20.61 62.77
C VAL A 7 -24.27 -20.76 62.69
N LEU A 8 -24.83 -20.92 61.46
CA LEU A 8 -26.19 -21.43 61.12
C LEU A 8 -27.41 -20.59 61.61
N ARG A 9 -28.64 -20.70 61.06
CA ARG A 9 -29.26 -21.70 60.15
C ARG A 9 -30.37 -21.04 59.29
N GLN A 10 -30.59 -21.48 58.04
CA GLN A 10 -31.83 -21.25 57.25
C GLN A 10 -32.71 -22.53 57.27
N PRO A 11 -34.02 -22.51 56.92
CA PRO A 11 -34.55 -22.39 55.53
C PRO A 11 -35.74 -21.38 55.39
N GLY A 12 -36.32 -21.07 54.22
CA GLY A 12 -35.95 -21.36 52.81
C GLY A 12 -37.13 -21.19 51.82
N ARG A 13 -36.81 -20.93 50.53
CA ARG A 13 -37.68 -20.87 49.32
C ARG A 13 -38.63 -19.68 49.06
N ASP A 14 -38.12 -18.78 48.19
CA ASP A 14 -38.58 -18.46 46.82
C ASP A 14 -39.96 -17.84 46.49
N LEU A 15 -39.90 -16.94 45.49
CA LEU A 15 -40.96 -16.26 44.70
C LEU A 15 -41.82 -15.20 45.45
N GLY A 16 -42.04 -13.98 44.94
CA GLY A 16 -41.45 -13.32 43.76
C GLY A 16 -42.11 -11.97 43.42
N GLU A 17 -41.33 -10.88 43.46
CA GLU A 17 -41.59 -9.49 42.98
C GLU A 17 -42.76 -8.65 43.57
N GLY A 18 -42.52 -7.33 43.73
CA GLY A 18 -43.49 -6.28 44.13
C GLY A 18 -43.71 -6.14 45.65
N ASP A 19 -43.45 -5.02 46.34
CA ASP A 19 -43.69 -3.60 46.00
C ASP A 19 -42.75 -2.64 46.80
N THR A 20 -42.78 -1.34 46.51
CA THR A 20 -41.98 -0.28 47.11
C THR A 20 -42.62 0.38 48.33
N MET A 21 -41.84 0.66 49.40
CA MET A 21 -42.04 1.89 50.18
C MET A 21 -40.87 2.34 51.10
N ARG A 22 -40.45 3.60 50.88
CA ARG A 22 -39.79 4.56 51.81
C ARG A 22 -38.30 4.42 52.18
N THR A 23 -37.70 5.59 52.43
CA THR A 23 -36.34 5.89 52.96
C THR A 23 -35.15 5.98 51.96
N HIS A 24 -35.39 6.47 50.74
CA HIS A 24 -34.38 6.84 49.72
C HIS A 24 -34.07 8.37 49.73
N ARG A 25 -32.90 8.92 49.36
CA ARG A 25 -31.55 8.40 49.00
C ARG A 25 -30.46 9.39 49.50
N LYS A 26 -29.56 9.12 50.48
CA LYS A 26 -29.50 8.01 51.45
C LYS A 26 -30.92 7.67 51.93
N THR A 27 -31.45 6.47 51.68
CA THR A 27 -30.82 5.22 51.23
C THR A 27 -31.60 4.53 50.08
N SER A 28 -30.97 4.32 48.92
CA SER A 28 -31.41 3.41 47.81
C SER A 28 -32.19 4.00 46.60
N LEU A 29 -32.71 3.14 45.71
CA LEU A 29 -32.78 3.28 44.24
C LEU A 29 -33.67 4.40 43.65
N ALA A 30 -33.45 4.74 42.36
CA ALA A 30 -34.30 5.64 41.56
C ALA A 30 -34.14 5.40 40.04
N ALA A 31 -35.25 5.29 39.30
CA ALA A 31 -35.38 5.53 37.84
C ALA A 31 -36.87 5.52 37.40
N GLY A 32 -37.37 6.60 36.79
CA GLY A 32 -38.72 6.70 36.19
C GLY A 32 -39.91 6.88 37.17
N VAL A 33 -41.09 7.41 36.78
CA VAL A 33 -41.55 8.04 35.51
C VAL A 33 -42.66 9.08 35.81
N LEU A 34 -42.62 10.27 35.18
CA LEU A 34 -43.64 11.35 35.16
C LEU A 34 -44.03 11.99 36.53
N ALA A 35 -44.59 13.21 36.61
CA ALA A 35 -44.93 14.20 35.57
C ALA A 35 -44.45 15.63 35.94
N ALA A 36 -44.58 16.56 34.99
CA ALA A 36 -43.93 17.88 34.98
C ALA A 36 -44.33 18.86 36.11
N MET A 37 -43.41 19.77 36.43
CA MET A 37 -43.69 21.22 36.43
C MET A 37 -42.45 22.04 36.03
N THR A 38 -42.69 23.24 35.51
CA THR A 38 -41.73 24.08 34.77
C THR A 38 -40.74 24.83 35.67
N ALA A 39 -39.52 25.04 35.17
CA ALA A 39 -38.55 25.98 35.73
C ALA A 39 -38.43 27.23 34.83
N VAL A 40 -38.29 28.41 35.45
CA VAL A 40 -38.07 29.69 34.75
C VAL A 40 -36.57 30.01 34.78
N GLN A 41 -36.01 30.37 33.63
CA GLN A 41 -34.62 30.83 33.53
C GLN A 41 -34.50 32.31 33.90
N VAL A 42 -33.40 32.67 34.56
CA VAL A 42 -32.89 34.04 34.63
C VAL A 42 -31.52 34.05 33.97
N ALA A 43 -31.35 34.87 32.93
CA ALA A 43 -30.12 34.92 32.15
C ALA A 43 -29.08 35.87 32.79
N VAL A 44 -27.83 35.43 32.82
CA VAL A 44 -26.66 36.29 33.09
C VAL A 44 -25.86 36.40 31.80
N THR A 45 -25.78 37.59 31.24
CA THR A 45 -25.10 37.85 29.96
C THR A 45 -23.60 37.96 30.16
N VAL A 46 -22.88 36.86 29.90
CA VAL A 46 -21.43 36.90 29.67
C VAL A 46 -21.17 37.52 28.28
N PRO A 47 -20.19 38.43 28.11
CA PRO A 47 -19.82 38.92 26.78
C PRO A 47 -19.33 37.78 25.90
N ALA A 48 -19.86 37.68 24.68
CA ALA A 48 -19.45 36.63 23.75
C ALA A 48 -17.98 36.80 23.33
N THR A 49 -17.12 35.88 23.76
CA THR A 49 -15.82 35.66 23.11
C THR A 49 -16.06 35.34 21.64
N ALA A 50 -15.32 35.99 20.75
CA ALA A 50 -15.42 35.72 19.31
C ALA A 50 -15.16 34.23 19.02
N ALA A 51 -15.96 33.64 18.12
CA ALA A 51 -15.76 32.28 17.68
C ALA A 51 -14.43 32.13 16.93
N ALA A 52 -13.80 30.97 17.04
CA ALA A 52 -12.70 30.61 16.15
C ALA A 52 -13.23 30.49 14.70
N PRO A 53 -12.40 30.75 13.67
CA PRO A 53 -12.83 30.64 12.28
C PRO A 53 -13.20 29.20 11.90
N ASP A 54 -14.23 29.05 11.07
CA ASP A 54 -14.70 27.75 10.55
C ASP A 54 -13.66 27.10 9.63
N ASP A 55 -12.96 26.07 10.10
CA ASP A 55 -11.99 25.35 9.28
C ASP A 55 -12.71 24.52 8.19
N HIS A 56 -12.54 24.92 6.93
CA HIS A 56 -13.31 24.34 5.82
C HIS A 56 -12.71 23.01 5.34
N HIS A 57 -13.22 21.90 5.91
CA HIS A 57 -12.92 20.54 5.44
C HIS A 57 -13.65 20.23 4.12
N TYR A 58 -12.89 19.79 3.11
CA TYR A 58 -13.37 19.34 1.81
C TYR A 58 -12.89 17.92 1.49
N GLY A 59 -13.51 17.30 0.49
CA GLY A 59 -13.03 16.08 -0.13
C GLY A 59 -11.83 16.35 -1.04
N ALA A 60 -11.84 15.82 -2.26
CA ALA A 60 -10.75 16.07 -3.21
C ALA A 60 -10.67 17.52 -3.72
N ALA A 61 -11.74 18.32 -3.66
CA ALA A 61 -11.82 19.67 -4.25
C ALA A 61 -12.74 20.61 -3.47
N ILE A 62 -12.59 21.92 -3.67
CA ILE A 62 -13.56 22.92 -3.18
C ILE A 62 -14.89 22.76 -3.94
N PRO A 63 -16.04 22.65 -3.24
CA PRO A 63 -17.38 22.64 -3.85
C PRO A 63 -17.62 23.86 -4.75
N ALA A 64 -18.29 23.67 -5.89
CA ALA A 64 -18.36 24.66 -6.97
C ALA A 64 -18.93 26.02 -6.51
N GLU A 65 -19.96 25.97 -5.68
CA GLU A 65 -20.65 27.11 -5.07
C GLU A 65 -19.80 27.88 -4.07
N ARG A 66 -18.79 27.24 -3.45
CA ARG A 66 -17.87 27.88 -2.49
C ARG A 66 -16.63 28.49 -3.13
N ARG A 67 -16.24 28.09 -4.35
CA ARG A 67 -14.98 28.51 -5.00
C ARG A 67 -14.84 30.02 -5.14
N ALA A 68 -15.90 30.73 -5.50
CA ALA A 68 -15.86 32.18 -5.68
C ALA A 68 -15.57 32.93 -4.37
N ALA A 69 -16.07 32.42 -3.23
CA ALA A 69 -15.79 32.96 -1.90
C ALA A 69 -14.40 32.56 -1.41
N ALA A 70 -14.04 31.28 -1.52
CA ALA A 70 -12.77 30.75 -1.00
C ALA A 70 -11.54 31.19 -1.81
N LEU A 71 -11.67 31.45 -3.12
CA LEU A 71 -10.55 31.75 -4.03
C LEU A 71 -10.62 33.13 -4.71
N GLY A 72 -11.72 33.86 -4.55
CA GLY A 72 -11.96 35.15 -5.22
C GLY A 72 -12.31 35.04 -6.71
N GLY A 73 -12.85 36.11 -7.30
CA GLY A 73 -13.50 36.12 -8.63
C GLY A 73 -12.62 35.82 -9.87
N GLY A 74 -11.36 35.43 -9.68
CA GLY A 74 -10.44 35.05 -10.76
C GLY A 74 -10.25 33.54 -10.98
N TRP A 75 -10.63 32.69 -10.02
CA TRP A 75 -10.18 31.28 -9.93
C TRP A 75 -10.35 30.46 -11.22
N ALA A 76 -11.52 30.55 -11.86
CA ALA A 76 -11.87 29.77 -13.06
C ALA A 76 -11.05 30.11 -14.32
N ARG A 77 -10.20 31.16 -14.26
CA ARG A 77 -9.29 31.57 -15.34
C ARG A 77 -7.81 31.57 -14.91
N SER A 78 -7.51 31.15 -13.69
CA SER A 78 -6.12 31.06 -13.21
C SER A 78 -5.43 29.83 -13.81
N THR A 79 -4.16 29.98 -14.19
CA THR A 79 -3.28 28.87 -14.59
C THR A 79 -2.46 28.32 -13.42
N ASP A 80 -2.82 28.66 -12.18
CA ASP A 80 -2.08 28.23 -11.00
C ASP A 80 -2.31 26.75 -10.69
N ARG A 81 -1.21 26.01 -10.61
CA ARG A 81 -1.15 24.64 -10.10
C ARG A 81 -0.52 24.64 -8.72
N SER A 82 -1.19 24.00 -7.77
CA SER A 82 -0.58 23.59 -6.51
C SER A 82 -0.06 22.16 -6.60
N TRP A 83 0.95 21.85 -5.78
CA TRP A 83 1.56 20.52 -5.69
C TRP A 83 2.07 20.26 -4.28
N THR A 84 2.18 18.99 -3.90
CA THR A 84 2.82 18.57 -2.65
C THR A 84 3.22 17.09 -2.70
N THR A 85 3.94 16.61 -1.70
CA THR A 85 4.39 15.22 -1.58
C THR A 85 3.76 14.52 -0.37
N ALA A 86 3.50 13.21 -0.50
CA ALA A 86 3.10 12.35 0.61
C ALA A 86 3.80 10.98 0.49
N GLY A 87 4.76 10.73 1.39
CA GLY A 87 5.58 9.53 1.42
C GLY A 87 5.07 8.47 2.39
N ASP A 88 5.05 7.20 1.98
CA ASP A 88 4.67 6.07 2.83
C ASP A 88 5.47 4.80 2.50
N GLU A 89 5.12 3.67 3.11
CA GLU A 89 5.76 2.36 2.97
C GLU A 89 5.78 1.78 1.54
N ASN A 90 5.01 2.34 0.61
CA ASN A 90 4.83 1.87 -0.77
C ASN A 90 5.28 2.90 -1.84
N GLY A 91 5.57 4.15 -1.47
CA GLY A 91 6.14 5.13 -2.38
C GLY A 91 5.96 6.60 -1.99
N LEU A 92 6.80 7.45 -2.59
CA LEU A 92 6.67 8.91 -2.54
C LEU A 92 5.61 9.34 -3.56
N ARG A 93 4.45 9.78 -3.09
CA ARG A 93 3.41 10.32 -3.97
C ARG A 93 3.65 11.79 -4.24
N LEU A 94 3.52 12.17 -5.50
CA LEU A 94 3.49 13.55 -5.94
C LEU A 94 2.04 13.90 -6.29
N LEU A 95 1.43 14.77 -5.49
CA LEU A 95 0.03 15.18 -5.63
C LEU A 95 -0.05 16.58 -6.22
N VAL A 96 -1.09 16.84 -7.02
CA VAL A 96 -1.30 18.11 -7.72
C VAL A 96 -2.77 18.53 -7.70
N ALA A 97 -3.02 19.83 -7.80
CA ALA A 97 -4.35 20.42 -7.88
C ALA A 97 -4.32 21.73 -8.70
N ASP A 98 -5.27 21.91 -9.61
CA ASP A 98 -5.35 23.11 -10.45
C ASP A 98 -6.41 24.10 -9.94
N ALA A 99 -6.08 25.40 -9.90
CA ALA A 99 -6.97 26.45 -9.38
C ALA A 99 -8.29 26.55 -10.16
N ALA A 100 -8.22 26.38 -11.49
CA ALA A 100 -9.39 26.35 -12.38
C ALA A 100 -10.34 25.17 -12.12
N ASP A 101 -9.89 24.12 -11.42
CA ASP A 101 -10.72 23.00 -10.95
C ASP A 101 -11.21 23.17 -9.50
N GLY A 102 -10.99 24.34 -8.89
CA GLY A 102 -11.23 24.59 -7.46
C GLY A 102 -10.28 23.79 -6.57
N TYR A 103 -9.01 23.68 -6.99
CA TYR A 103 -7.98 22.83 -6.39
C TYR A 103 -8.45 21.39 -6.16
N ARG A 104 -8.86 20.71 -7.24
CA ARG A 104 -9.11 19.27 -7.22
C ARG A 104 -7.79 18.51 -7.13
N TRP A 105 -7.44 18.06 -5.94
CA TRP A 105 -6.27 17.24 -5.67
C TRP A 105 -6.42 15.82 -6.23
N ARG A 106 -5.32 15.35 -6.83
CA ARG A 106 -5.10 13.96 -7.25
C ARG A 106 -3.65 13.59 -7.05
N THR A 107 -3.37 12.30 -6.89
CA THR A 107 -2.03 11.75 -7.13
C THR A 107 -1.72 11.93 -8.62
N ALA A 108 -0.61 12.61 -8.96
CA ALA A 108 -0.09 12.64 -10.32
C ALA A 108 0.78 11.40 -10.60
N ALA A 109 1.67 11.06 -9.67
CA ALA A 109 2.48 9.85 -9.72
C ALA A 109 2.81 9.35 -8.32
N THR A 110 3.17 8.06 -8.23
CA THR A 110 3.82 7.47 -7.06
C THR A 110 5.20 6.98 -7.49
N LEU A 111 6.22 7.24 -6.67
CA LEU A 111 7.61 6.92 -6.96
C LEU A 111 8.17 6.01 -5.86
N ALA A 112 8.48 4.78 -6.24
CA ALA A 112 9.21 3.80 -5.45
C ALA A 112 10.11 3.02 -6.41
N GLU A 113 11.15 2.38 -5.88
CA GLU A 113 11.76 1.21 -6.50
C GLU A 113 11.38 -0.06 -5.73
N PRO A 114 11.36 -1.22 -6.39
CA PRO A 114 11.05 -2.48 -5.71
C PRO A 114 12.24 -3.03 -4.90
N GLY A 115 12.03 -4.16 -4.24
CA GLY A 115 13.06 -4.81 -3.41
C GLY A 115 13.35 -4.15 -2.06
N PHE A 116 12.87 -2.91 -1.86
CA PHE A 116 13.02 -2.18 -0.60
C PHE A 116 11.83 -2.35 0.31
N ASP A 117 12.03 -3.09 1.40
CA ASP A 117 11.18 -3.05 2.59
C ASP A 117 11.59 -1.80 3.40
N THR A 118 10.70 -0.79 3.44
CA THR A 118 10.91 0.50 4.12
C THR A 118 9.64 0.95 4.82
N ASP A 119 9.77 1.74 5.89
CA ASP A 119 8.66 2.37 6.61
C ASP A 119 8.12 3.60 5.87
N ARG A 120 8.98 4.31 5.15
CA ARG A 120 8.63 5.50 4.37
C ARG A 120 9.57 5.67 3.16
N TRP A 121 8.99 6.13 2.05
CA TRP A 121 9.71 6.78 0.96
C TRP A 121 9.71 8.30 1.15
N ILE A 122 10.86 8.93 0.94
CA ILE A 122 11.12 10.37 1.08
C ILE A 122 11.61 10.95 -0.25
N GLY A 123 11.65 12.27 -0.40
CA GLY A 123 12.34 12.89 -1.53
C GLY A 123 12.19 14.40 -1.66
N ASN A 124 13.07 14.96 -2.49
CA ASN A 124 13.13 16.36 -2.89
C ASN A 124 12.50 16.53 -4.27
N VAL A 125 11.76 17.62 -4.48
CA VAL A 125 11.03 17.88 -5.73
C VAL A 125 11.22 19.33 -6.14
N CYS A 126 11.51 19.56 -7.41
CA CYS A 126 11.39 20.87 -8.04
C CYS A 126 10.39 20.81 -9.21
N VAL A 127 9.62 21.87 -9.40
CA VAL A 127 8.67 22.00 -10.52
C VAL A 127 9.25 22.94 -11.57
N THR A 128 9.11 22.58 -12.84
CA THR A 128 9.66 23.35 -13.97
C THR A 128 8.86 24.62 -14.22
N GLY A 129 9.47 25.59 -14.94
CA GLY A 129 8.88 26.89 -15.21
C GLY A 129 7.53 26.85 -15.93
N SER A 130 7.17 25.79 -16.65
CA SER A 130 5.82 25.67 -17.23
C SER A 130 4.72 25.32 -16.22
N GLY A 131 5.08 24.86 -15.00
CA GLY A 131 4.15 24.23 -14.06
C GLY A 131 3.66 22.84 -14.50
N ARG A 132 4.14 22.32 -15.63
CA ARG A 132 3.67 21.04 -16.18
C ARG A 132 4.49 19.84 -15.77
N ARG A 133 5.72 20.01 -15.29
CA ARG A 133 6.63 18.89 -14.96
C ARG A 133 7.28 19.09 -13.61
N ALA A 134 7.58 17.99 -12.96
CA ALA A 134 8.46 17.95 -11.80
C ALA A 134 9.69 17.11 -12.12
N VAL A 135 10.83 17.49 -11.53
CA VAL A 135 11.99 16.62 -11.39
C VAL A 135 12.08 16.24 -9.91
N VAL A 136 12.29 14.95 -9.64
CA VAL A 136 12.20 14.36 -8.31
C VAL A 136 13.45 13.56 -8.02
N VAL A 137 13.97 13.70 -6.80
CA VAL A 137 15.02 12.86 -6.22
C VAL A 137 14.43 12.18 -4.99
N TYR A 138 14.48 10.85 -4.87
CA TYR A 138 13.72 10.10 -3.86
C TYR A 138 14.45 8.83 -3.41
N ALA A 139 14.08 8.31 -2.23
CA ALA A 139 14.69 7.13 -1.61
C ALA A 139 13.82 6.57 -0.46
N PRO A 140 14.08 5.34 0.02
CA PRO A 140 13.75 4.91 1.38
C PRO A 140 14.30 5.87 2.44
N ARG A 141 13.54 6.10 3.52
CA ARG A 141 13.92 7.00 4.62
C ARG A 141 15.25 6.60 5.28
N THR A 142 15.52 5.30 5.36
CA THR A 142 16.74 4.70 5.94
C THR A 142 18.02 5.10 5.22
N PHE A 143 17.97 5.55 3.96
CA PHE A 143 19.17 6.04 3.25
C PHE A 143 19.72 7.33 3.89
N THR A 144 18.92 8.03 4.72
CA THR A 144 19.38 9.18 5.53
C THR A 144 20.16 8.77 6.79
N ASN A 145 20.41 7.47 6.97
CA ASN A 145 21.26 6.90 8.03
C ASN A 145 22.57 6.31 7.47
N GLU A 146 22.83 6.31 6.16
CA GLU A 146 24.10 5.80 5.59
C GLU A 146 24.69 6.80 4.59
N GLN A 147 25.94 7.23 4.81
CA GLN A 147 26.53 8.33 4.02
C GLN A 147 26.51 8.06 2.51
N ILE A 148 26.97 6.89 2.07
CA ILE A 148 27.07 6.60 0.62
C ILE A 148 25.68 6.57 -0.06
N LEU A 149 24.64 6.19 0.69
CA LEU A 149 23.25 6.20 0.24
C LEU A 149 22.63 7.61 0.26
N PHE A 150 23.07 8.47 1.20
CA PHE A 150 22.75 9.89 1.18
C PHE A 150 23.42 10.61 0.00
N ASP A 151 24.71 10.40 -0.24
CA ASP A 151 25.49 11.16 -1.23
C ASP A 151 25.22 10.70 -2.67
N ARG A 152 24.81 9.44 -2.90
CA ARG A 152 24.57 8.89 -4.25
C ARG A 152 23.32 8.00 -4.43
N GLY A 153 22.66 7.56 -3.36
CA GLY A 153 21.54 6.59 -3.43
C GLY A 153 20.18 7.16 -3.83
N GLY A 154 20.04 8.47 -4.07
CA GLY A 154 18.78 9.09 -4.47
C GLY A 154 18.40 8.80 -5.92
N PHE A 155 17.36 7.98 -6.12
CA PHE A 155 16.71 7.73 -7.41
C PHE A 155 16.21 9.02 -8.04
N THR A 156 16.24 9.14 -9.36
CA THR A 156 15.77 10.36 -10.04
C THR A 156 14.74 10.09 -11.12
N ALA A 157 13.77 10.99 -11.26
CA ALA A 157 12.68 10.87 -12.22
C ALA A 157 12.17 12.25 -12.68
N VAL A 158 11.62 12.29 -13.89
CA VAL A 158 10.75 13.38 -14.38
C VAL A 158 9.30 12.89 -14.35
N VAL A 159 8.39 13.73 -13.89
CA VAL A 159 6.94 13.46 -13.88
C VAL A 159 6.21 14.55 -14.65
N ASP A 160 5.41 14.21 -15.67
CA ASP A 160 4.43 15.15 -16.23
C ASP A 160 3.24 15.25 -15.26
N LEU A 161 3.07 16.43 -14.66
CA LEU A 161 2.06 16.71 -13.65
C LEU A 161 0.64 16.72 -14.21
N THR A 162 0.46 16.84 -15.53
CA THR A 162 -0.85 16.78 -16.17
C THR A 162 -1.25 15.33 -16.48
N SER A 163 -0.39 14.53 -17.12
CA SER A 163 -0.73 13.15 -17.49
C SER A 163 -0.42 12.10 -16.42
N GLY A 164 0.44 12.42 -15.44
CA GLY A 164 0.97 11.46 -14.48
C GLY A 164 2.11 10.57 -15.00
N ALA A 165 2.53 10.76 -16.26
CA ALA A 165 3.58 9.95 -16.86
C ALA A 165 4.93 10.14 -16.13
N VAL A 166 5.50 9.04 -15.65
CA VAL A 166 6.82 8.97 -15.01
C VAL A 166 7.87 8.55 -16.03
N HIS A 167 8.94 9.31 -16.13
CA HIS A 167 10.16 8.93 -16.83
C HIS A 167 11.30 8.85 -15.81
N LYS A 168 11.63 7.63 -15.40
CA LYS A 168 12.77 7.32 -14.53
C LYS A 168 14.06 7.68 -15.27
N LEU A 169 14.99 8.35 -14.59
CA LEU A 169 16.25 8.79 -15.18
C LEU A 169 17.36 7.81 -14.79
N GLY A 170 18.22 7.45 -15.76
CA GLY A 170 19.35 6.53 -15.55
C GLY A 170 20.53 7.10 -14.78
N VAL A 171 20.27 7.84 -13.69
CA VAL A 171 21.28 8.44 -12.80
C VAL A 171 20.76 8.51 -11.36
N ARG A 172 21.61 8.16 -10.40
CA ARG A 172 21.34 8.27 -8.96
C ARG A 172 22.26 9.32 -8.31
N THR A 173 21.75 10.04 -7.34
CA THR A 173 22.24 11.39 -6.96
C THR A 173 22.08 11.67 -5.47
N SER A 174 22.62 12.79 -4.98
CA SER A 174 22.58 13.12 -3.54
C SER A 174 21.16 13.45 -3.06
N LEU A 175 20.81 13.01 -1.86
CA LEU A 175 19.58 13.37 -1.15
C LEU A 175 19.62 14.78 -0.52
N ALA A 176 20.75 15.50 -0.58
CA ALA A 176 20.89 16.84 -0.05
C ALA A 176 19.79 17.81 -0.54
N TYR A 177 19.33 18.69 0.34
CA TYR A 177 18.16 19.58 0.17
C TYR A 177 18.13 20.40 -1.14
N PHE A 178 19.29 20.58 -1.77
CA PHE A 178 19.52 21.42 -2.93
C PHE A 178 19.43 20.67 -4.27
N ASN A 179 19.17 19.37 -4.26
CA ASN A 179 19.02 18.50 -5.42
C ASN A 179 17.59 17.92 -5.43
N PRO A 180 16.76 18.13 -6.48
CA PRO A 180 17.05 18.74 -7.78
C PRO A 180 16.80 20.27 -7.82
N GLY A 181 17.50 20.99 -8.70
CA GLY A 181 17.29 22.42 -8.93
C GLY A 181 16.63 22.73 -10.28
N CYS A 182 15.45 23.35 -10.28
CA CYS A 182 14.69 23.70 -11.50
C CYS A 182 14.92 25.16 -11.91
N GLY A 183 14.90 25.43 -13.22
CA GLY A 183 15.03 26.77 -13.79
C GLY A 183 13.70 27.41 -14.24
N PRO A 184 13.76 28.61 -14.85
CA PRO A 184 12.58 29.35 -15.34
C PRO A 184 11.93 28.70 -16.58
N GLY A 185 12.53 27.65 -17.15
CA GLY A 185 12.04 26.87 -18.28
C GLY A 185 11.86 25.39 -17.93
N GLU A 186 12.06 24.51 -18.91
CA GLU A 186 11.92 23.05 -18.75
C GLU A 186 13.24 22.33 -18.46
N ASP A 187 14.29 23.06 -18.09
CA ASP A 187 15.55 22.49 -17.64
C ASP A 187 15.58 22.37 -16.12
N ALA A 188 16.17 21.27 -15.63
CA ALA A 188 16.62 21.10 -14.25
C ALA A 188 18.11 20.75 -14.22
N VAL A 189 18.73 20.83 -13.04
CA VAL A 189 20.07 20.31 -12.77
C VAL A 189 20.01 19.33 -11.61
N LEU A 190 20.62 18.17 -11.81
CA LEU A 190 20.90 17.18 -10.78
C LEU A 190 22.36 17.28 -10.33
N THR A 191 22.63 16.92 -9.08
CA THR A 191 23.98 16.94 -8.48
C THR A 191 24.43 15.55 -8.05
N GLN A 192 25.59 15.13 -8.52
CA GLN A 192 26.22 13.87 -8.15
C GLN A 192 27.68 14.13 -7.74
N ALA A 193 28.16 13.51 -6.65
CA ALA A 193 29.59 13.41 -6.38
C ALA A 193 30.25 12.45 -7.40
N THR A 194 31.56 12.56 -7.66
CA THR A 194 32.22 11.72 -8.67
C THR A 194 33.19 10.70 -8.06
N GLU A 195 33.34 9.56 -8.73
CA GLU A 195 34.11 8.39 -8.25
C GLU A 195 35.49 8.25 -8.93
N ALA A 196 35.70 8.96 -10.05
CA ALA A 196 36.89 8.80 -10.86
C ALA A 196 37.29 10.09 -11.59
N GLY A 197 38.59 10.38 -11.63
CA GLY A 197 39.17 11.30 -12.62
C GLY A 197 39.41 12.75 -12.22
N GLY A 198 39.53 13.07 -10.92
CA GLY A 198 39.96 14.39 -10.43
C GLY A 198 38.81 15.29 -9.96
N ALA A 199 39.14 16.20 -9.04
CA ALA A 199 38.20 16.82 -8.11
C ALA A 199 37.10 17.67 -8.75
N ARG A 200 35.90 17.12 -8.91
CA ARG A 200 34.77 17.77 -9.60
C ARG A 200 33.39 17.44 -9.02
N THR A 201 32.50 18.43 -8.99
CA THR A 201 31.04 18.20 -8.93
C THR A 201 30.59 17.70 -10.28
N ARG A 202 29.71 16.69 -10.34
CA ARG A 202 29.00 16.37 -11.57
C ARG A 202 27.63 17.04 -11.58
N LEU A 203 27.50 18.03 -12.47
CA LEU A 203 26.23 18.73 -12.72
C LEU A 203 25.57 18.14 -13.97
N LEU A 204 24.44 17.44 -13.79
CA LEU A 204 23.71 16.81 -14.88
C LEU A 204 22.49 17.65 -15.25
N ARG A 205 22.51 18.33 -16.39
CA ARG A 205 21.37 19.12 -16.87
C ARG A 205 20.35 18.20 -17.52
N VAL A 206 19.13 18.16 -16.98
CA VAL A 206 18.01 17.35 -17.49
C VAL A 206 17.08 18.23 -18.31
N ASP A 207 16.76 17.82 -19.54
CA ASP A 207 15.66 18.42 -20.30
C ASP A 207 14.35 17.69 -19.95
N ALA A 208 13.54 18.30 -19.09
CA ALA A 208 12.34 17.64 -18.57
C ALA A 208 11.30 17.34 -19.67
N ARG A 209 11.38 17.99 -20.85
CA ARG A 209 10.44 17.71 -21.95
C ARG A 209 10.59 16.31 -22.52
N THR A 210 11.82 15.78 -22.50
CA THR A 210 12.20 14.50 -23.12
C THR A 210 12.75 13.49 -22.12
N GLY A 211 13.06 13.91 -20.89
CA GLY A 211 13.82 13.11 -19.93
C GLY A 211 15.32 13.05 -20.21
N ALA A 212 15.81 13.73 -21.24
CA ALA A 212 17.21 13.61 -21.66
C ALA A 212 18.16 14.24 -20.64
N VAL A 213 18.91 13.39 -19.94
CA VAL A 213 20.11 13.78 -19.18
C VAL A 213 21.19 14.16 -20.20
N ARG A 214 21.62 15.42 -20.20
CA ARG A 214 22.69 15.91 -21.08
C ARG A 214 24.06 15.45 -20.57
N THR A 215 25.07 15.48 -21.44
CA THR A 215 26.48 15.22 -21.08
C THR A 215 26.84 15.94 -19.77
N PRO A 216 27.31 15.22 -18.73
CA PRO A 216 27.53 15.85 -17.44
C PRO A 216 28.63 16.91 -17.50
N VAL A 217 28.41 18.03 -16.82
CA VAL A 217 29.43 19.08 -16.66
C VAL A 217 30.14 18.84 -15.36
N ASP A 218 31.33 18.24 -15.45
CA ASP A 218 32.17 17.99 -14.29
C ASP A 218 32.96 19.26 -13.95
N VAL A 219 32.51 20.00 -12.93
CA VAL A 219 33.05 21.32 -12.53
C VAL A 219 34.16 21.14 -11.49
N PRO A 220 35.41 21.61 -11.71
CA PRO A 220 36.46 21.49 -10.71
C PRO A 220 36.08 22.10 -9.36
N GLY A 221 36.21 21.32 -8.29
CA GLY A 221 35.73 21.66 -6.95
C GLY A 221 34.24 21.39 -6.73
N GLN A 222 33.67 21.96 -5.65
CA GLN A 222 32.27 21.73 -5.31
C GLN A 222 31.36 22.95 -5.31
N LEU A 223 30.11 22.73 -5.76
CA LEU A 223 29.04 23.70 -5.81
C LEU A 223 27.72 23.08 -5.33
N THR A 224 26.96 23.82 -4.50
CA THR A 224 25.62 23.42 -4.05
C THR A 224 24.54 24.28 -4.71
N SER A 225 23.26 23.91 -4.54
CA SER A 225 22.10 24.66 -5.08
C SER A 225 22.21 25.04 -6.57
N PRO A 226 22.57 24.12 -7.49
CA PRO A 226 22.68 24.44 -8.91
C PRO A 226 21.30 24.61 -9.56
N VAL A 227 21.08 25.77 -10.16
CA VAL A 227 19.86 26.11 -10.92
C VAL A 227 20.22 26.43 -12.38
N PRO A 228 19.50 25.90 -13.37
CA PRO A 228 19.74 26.23 -14.77
C PRO A 228 19.13 27.59 -15.11
N THR A 229 19.91 28.45 -15.77
CA THR A 229 19.47 29.73 -16.34
C THR A 229 19.52 29.65 -17.88
N PRO A 230 18.86 30.58 -18.60
CA PRO A 230 18.96 30.67 -20.06
C PRO A 230 20.40 30.77 -20.59
N ALA A 231 21.33 31.27 -19.79
CA ALA A 231 22.72 31.55 -20.18
C ALA A 231 23.77 30.69 -19.44
N GLY A 232 23.39 29.55 -18.86
CA GLY A 232 24.30 28.61 -18.19
C GLY A 232 23.73 28.02 -16.90
N ILE A 233 24.44 27.08 -16.27
CA ILE A 233 24.10 26.66 -14.89
C ILE A 233 24.65 27.72 -13.94
N VAL A 234 23.90 28.09 -12.91
CA VAL A 234 24.36 28.97 -11.82
C VAL A 234 24.22 28.21 -10.50
N ALA A 235 25.23 28.28 -9.63
CA ALA A 235 25.27 27.52 -8.39
C ALA A 235 25.99 28.31 -7.28
N ALA A 236 25.89 27.83 -6.04
CA ALA A 236 26.61 28.35 -4.89
C ALA A 236 28.04 27.78 -4.86
N ASP A 237 29.03 28.67 -4.83
CA ASP A 237 30.44 28.41 -4.57
C ASP A 237 30.78 29.01 -3.19
N ARG A 238 32.00 28.77 -2.70
CA ARG A 238 32.44 29.03 -1.33
C ARG A 238 32.04 30.40 -0.73
N ASP A 239 32.12 31.46 -1.53
CA ASP A 239 31.98 32.89 -1.17
C ASP A 239 31.26 33.69 -2.27
N ALA A 240 30.55 32.98 -3.16
CA ALA A 240 30.02 33.54 -4.39
C ALA A 240 28.86 32.71 -4.95
N VAL A 241 27.93 33.37 -5.62
CA VAL A 241 27.12 32.72 -6.66
C VAL A 241 27.94 32.74 -7.94
N VAL A 242 28.14 31.59 -8.58
CA VAL A 242 28.96 31.45 -9.80
C VAL A 242 28.17 30.84 -10.94
N ARG A 243 28.47 31.26 -12.16
CA ARG A 243 28.00 30.64 -13.40
C ARG A 243 29.04 29.63 -13.88
N VAL A 244 28.57 28.46 -14.28
CA VAL A 244 29.34 27.35 -14.84
C VAL A 244 29.14 27.31 -16.34
N ASP A 245 30.23 27.27 -17.11
CA ASP A 245 30.19 27.02 -18.55
C ASP A 245 30.31 25.53 -18.91
N PRO A 246 30.01 25.09 -20.14
CA PRO A 246 29.99 23.68 -20.52
C PRO A 246 31.34 22.93 -20.42
N LYS A 247 32.44 23.61 -20.07
CA LYS A 247 33.75 22.99 -19.79
C LYS A 247 34.05 22.86 -18.28
N GLY A 248 33.08 23.21 -17.43
CA GLY A 248 33.27 23.29 -15.98
C GLY A 248 33.98 24.58 -15.53
N THR A 249 34.13 25.60 -16.39
CA THR A 249 34.78 26.85 -15.96
C THR A 249 33.82 27.69 -15.13
N ARG A 250 34.26 28.09 -13.93
CA ARG A 250 33.49 28.94 -13.01
C ARG A 250 33.72 30.43 -13.29
N ARG A 251 32.65 31.25 -13.27
CA ARG A 251 32.70 32.72 -13.35
C ARG A 251 31.83 33.32 -12.26
N VAL A 252 32.38 34.22 -11.43
CA VAL A 252 31.61 34.88 -10.35
C VAL A 252 30.49 35.75 -10.93
N LEU A 253 29.26 35.51 -10.48
CA LEU A 253 28.07 36.32 -10.79
C LEU A 253 27.82 37.34 -9.67
N ALA A 254 27.95 36.92 -8.41
CA ALA A 254 27.84 37.79 -7.23
C ALA A 254 28.75 37.29 -6.10
N ARG A 255 29.34 38.21 -5.32
CA ARG A 255 30.05 37.86 -4.08
C ARG A 255 29.10 37.82 -2.89
N ALA A 256 29.32 36.84 -2.02
CA ALA A 256 28.61 36.57 -0.80
C ALA A 256 29.55 36.66 0.42
N SER A 257 28.95 36.82 1.59
CA SER A 257 29.61 36.92 2.90
C SER A 257 29.70 35.57 3.63
N SER A 258 29.07 34.55 3.07
CA SER A 258 29.19 33.12 3.40
C SER A 258 28.83 32.32 2.16
N THR A 259 28.97 30.99 2.21
CA THR A 259 28.48 30.09 1.15
C THR A 259 26.98 30.29 0.92
N PRO A 260 26.53 30.63 -0.30
CA PRO A 260 25.11 30.79 -0.60
C PRO A 260 24.31 29.49 -0.45
N PHE A 261 23.02 29.59 -0.16
CA PHE A 261 22.09 28.46 -0.09
C PHE A 261 20.70 28.84 -0.60
N ARG A 262 19.84 27.84 -0.87
CA ARG A 262 18.46 27.99 -1.39
C ARG A 262 18.41 28.95 -2.60
N LEU A 263 19.11 28.58 -3.67
CA LEU A 263 19.12 29.35 -4.93
C LEU A 263 17.86 29.11 -5.76
N ALA A 264 17.34 30.17 -6.40
CA ALA A 264 16.23 30.12 -7.34
C ALA A 264 16.47 31.07 -8.53
N ALA A 265 16.26 30.62 -9.76
CA ALA A 265 16.53 31.38 -10.98
C ALA A 265 15.27 32.07 -11.56
N ASP A 266 15.44 33.28 -12.10
CA ASP A 266 14.35 34.11 -12.64
C ASP A 266 14.26 34.15 -14.19
N ASP A 267 13.17 34.73 -14.72
CA ASP A 267 12.90 34.87 -16.16
C ASP A 267 13.92 35.76 -16.89
N ALA A 268 14.49 36.74 -16.19
CA ALA A 268 15.54 37.62 -16.69
C ALA A 268 16.95 36.99 -16.64
N GLY A 269 17.08 35.76 -16.12
CA GLY A 269 18.36 35.04 -16.00
C GLY A 269 19.23 35.50 -14.82
N GLY A 270 18.64 36.22 -13.85
CA GLY A 270 19.19 36.44 -12.52
C GLY A 270 18.92 35.27 -11.58
N VAL A 271 19.48 35.35 -10.37
CA VAL A 271 19.31 34.33 -9.32
C VAL A 271 19.08 34.98 -7.96
N VAL A 272 18.03 34.55 -7.26
CA VAL A 272 17.81 34.81 -5.83
C VAL A 272 18.55 33.76 -5.02
N PHE A 273 19.17 34.16 -3.90
CA PHE A 273 19.88 33.26 -2.98
C PHE A 273 19.81 33.76 -1.54
N MET A 274 20.02 32.85 -0.59
CA MET A 274 20.25 33.17 0.82
C MET A 274 21.74 33.21 1.16
N GLU A 275 22.14 34.10 2.05
CA GLU A 275 23.44 34.09 2.73
C GLU A 275 23.29 34.39 4.23
N LYS A 276 24.21 33.89 5.07
CA LYS A 276 24.28 34.27 6.49
C LYS A 276 24.83 35.70 6.59
N SER A 277 24.13 36.59 7.29
CA SER A 277 24.56 38.00 7.49
C SER A 277 25.19 38.28 8.86
N GLY A 278 25.17 37.30 9.75
CA GLY A 278 25.75 37.33 11.09
C GLY A 278 25.29 36.13 11.93
N PRO A 279 25.68 36.05 13.21
CA PRO A 279 25.18 35.02 14.12
C PRO A 279 23.64 34.99 14.16
N GLY A 280 23.05 33.84 13.83
CA GLY A 280 21.59 33.66 13.80
C GLY A 280 20.81 34.49 12.77
N ARG A 281 21.47 35.16 11.80
CA ARG A 281 20.81 36.04 10.82
C ARG A 281 21.11 35.67 9.37
N ALA A 282 20.13 35.92 8.49
CA ALA A 282 20.25 35.70 7.05
C ALA A 282 19.77 36.91 6.23
N ARG A 283 20.36 37.07 5.04
CA ARG A 283 19.91 37.94 3.96
C ARG A 283 19.45 37.11 2.79
N VAL A 284 18.39 37.55 2.13
CA VAL A 284 18.01 37.10 0.79
C VAL A 284 18.47 38.17 -0.19
N ARG A 285 19.20 37.77 -1.24
CA ARG A 285 19.76 38.68 -2.24
C ARG A 285 19.40 38.21 -3.65
N HIS A 286 19.29 39.18 -4.55
CA HIS A 286 19.03 38.97 -5.98
C HIS A 286 20.27 39.39 -6.78
N ALA A 287 20.81 38.47 -7.57
CA ALA A 287 21.95 38.68 -8.46
C ALA A 287 21.49 38.76 -9.93
N GLY A 288 21.24 39.98 -10.39
CA GLY A 288 21.08 40.30 -11.82
C GLY A 288 22.30 41.07 -12.34
N ALA A 289 22.08 42.09 -13.18
CA ALA A 289 23.12 43.03 -13.60
C ALA A 289 23.75 43.83 -12.44
N THR A 290 23.09 43.86 -11.28
CA THR A 290 23.61 44.30 -9.98
C THR A 290 23.12 43.32 -8.91
N THR A 291 23.85 43.17 -7.81
CA THR A 291 23.39 42.35 -6.67
C THR A 291 22.74 43.24 -5.61
N VAL A 292 21.49 42.97 -5.25
CA VAL A 292 20.72 43.75 -4.25
C VAL A 292 20.15 42.86 -3.14
N THR A 293 19.95 43.42 -1.95
CA THR A 293 19.23 42.74 -0.85
C THR A 293 17.71 42.85 -1.07
N VAL A 294 17.02 41.74 -0.88
CA VAL A 294 15.57 41.57 -1.04
C VAL A 294 14.86 41.46 0.32
N ALA A 295 15.48 40.76 1.27
CA ALA A 295 15.00 40.63 2.66
C ALA A 295 16.18 40.40 3.61
N GLU A 296 15.99 40.69 4.90
CA GLU A 296 16.92 40.33 5.98
C GLU A 296 16.12 40.00 7.25
N GLY A 297 16.56 38.98 8.00
CA GLY A 297 15.83 38.49 9.18
C GLY A 297 16.60 37.44 9.98
N ALA A 298 15.88 36.71 10.83
CA ALA A 298 16.41 35.54 11.53
C ALA A 298 16.73 34.42 10.53
N LEU A 299 17.78 33.63 10.81
CA LEU A 299 18.28 32.60 9.90
C LEU A 299 17.23 31.54 9.54
N SER A 300 16.50 31.01 10.52
CA SER A 300 15.36 30.10 10.33
C SER A 300 14.02 30.81 10.08
N GLY A 301 14.00 32.14 10.07
CA GLY A 301 12.80 32.96 9.85
C GLY A 301 12.60 33.37 8.39
N LEU A 302 13.41 32.85 7.45
CA LEU A 302 13.34 33.14 6.02
C LEU A 302 13.61 31.87 5.21
N ASP A 303 12.93 31.73 4.07
CA ASP A 303 13.29 30.72 3.06
C ASP A 303 12.91 31.16 1.63
N VAL A 304 13.52 30.53 0.62
CA VAL A 304 13.35 30.88 -0.81
C VAL A 304 12.79 29.69 -1.59
N THR A 305 11.73 29.91 -2.38
CA THR A 305 11.14 28.87 -3.27
C THR A 305 10.79 29.41 -4.65
N SER A 306 10.93 28.56 -5.67
CA SER A 306 10.56 28.85 -7.07
C SER A 306 9.06 28.67 -7.33
N GLY A 307 8.58 29.33 -8.38
CA GLY A 307 7.24 29.20 -8.95
C GLY A 307 7.27 29.22 -10.49
N ARG A 308 6.10 29.47 -11.11
CA ARG A 308 5.92 29.45 -12.57
C ARG A 308 6.82 30.46 -13.26
N GLY A 309 7.40 30.07 -14.39
CA GLY A 309 8.07 30.96 -15.34
C GLY A 309 9.18 31.81 -14.73
N GLY A 310 9.97 31.29 -13.80
CA GLY A 310 11.02 32.05 -13.12
C GLY A 310 10.52 33.03 -12.06
N ARG A 311 9.28 32.88 -11.59
CA ARG A 311 8.84 33.58 -10.39
C ARG A 311 9.53 33.01 -9.15
N VAL A 312 9.97 33.85 -8.23
CA VAL A 312 10.61 33.45 -6.97
C VAL A 312 9.88 34.08 -5.80
N PHE A 313 9.57 33.27 -4.80
CA PHE A 313 8.95 33.70 -3.54
C PHE A 313 9.97 33.68 -2.40
N VAL A 314 9.95 34.72 -1.59
CA VAL A 314 10.64 34.77 -0.29
C VAL A 314 9.59 34.65 0.81
N THR A 315 9.70 33.60 1.62
CA THR A 315 8.79 33.29 2.74
C THR A 315 9.35 33.77 4.07
N GLY A 316 8.48 33.99 5.05
CA GLY A 316 8.81 34.59 6.35
C GLY A 316 9.15 36.09 6.28
N ALA A 317 8.94 36.75 5.13
CA ALA A 317 9.40 38.10 4.89
C ALA A 317 8.26 39.14 4.96
N GLY A 318 8.40 40.10 5.88
CA GLY A 318 7.55 41.29 5.93
C GLY A 318 7.68 42.16 4.67
N ARG A 319 6.65 42.97 4.38
CA ARG A 319 6.57 43.80 3.15
C ARG A 319 7.51 45.02 3.17
N THR A 320 8.83 44.81 3.09
CA THR A 320 9.83 45.88 3.25
C THR A 320 10.98 45.85 2.23
N ALA A 321 10.68 45.86 0.93
CA ALA A 321 11.65 46.14 -0.14
C ALA A 321 10.98 46.62 -1.44
N PRO A 322 11.68 47.41 -2.29
CA PRO A 322 11.24 47.65 -3.67
C PRO A 322 11.36 46.36 -4.50
N ILE A 323 10.20 45.79 -4.86
CA ILE A 323 10.10 44.47 -5.47
C ILE A 323 10.67 44.49 -6.91
N ARG A 324 11.63 43.59 -7.19
CA ARG A 324 12.13 43.33 -8.56
C ARG A 324 11.12 42.48 -9.33
N ARG A 325 10.98 42.72 -10.65
CA ARG A 325 10.26 41.82 -11.57
C ARG A 325 10.76 40.37 -11.38
N GLY A 326 9.83 39.42 -11.32
CA GLY A 326 10.11 38.00 -11.06
C GLY A 326 10.09 37.62 -9.58
N VAL A 327 10.45 38.52 -8.66
CA VAL A 327 10.52 38.22 -7.22
C VAL A 327 9.25 38.67 -6.49
N ALA A 328 8.83 37.97 -5.44
CA ALA A 328 7.74 38.35 -4.55
C ALA A 328 8.05 38.02 -3.08
N LEU A 329 7.59 38.87 -2.16
CA LEU A 329 7.62 38.59 -0.72
C LEU A 329 6.28 37.95 -0.30
N SER A 330 6.33 36.97 0.60
CA SER A 330 5.17 36.30 1.18
C SER A 330 5.25 36.27 2.70
N ASP A 331 4.09 36.53 3.31
CA ASP A 331 3.78 36.37 4.73
C ASP A 331 3.64 34.90 5.16
N ALA A 332 3.62 33.95 4.22
CA ALA A 332 3.65 32.53 4.54
C ALA A 332 4.90 32.18 5.38
N PRO A 333 4.79 31.29 6.39
CA PRO A 333 5.93 30.84 7.19
C PRO A 333 7.11 30.35 6.35
N ALA A 334 8.34 30.53 6.85
CA ALA A 334 9.55 30.01 6.21
C ALA A 334 9.42 28.51 5.91
N GLY A 335 9.83 28.09 4.70
CA GLY A 335 9.71 26.70 4.23
C GLY A 335 8.31 26.30 3.73
N SER A 336 7.31 27.19 3.77
CA SER A 336 5.98 26.89 3.21
C SER A 336 6.03 26.61 1.71
N ARG A 337 5.31 25.59 1.25
CA ARG A 337 5.16 25.29 -0.18
C ARG A 337 4.08 26.20 -0.77
N LEU A 338 4.44 27.01 -1.76
CA LEU A 338 3.46 27.80 -2.53
C LEU A 338 3.07 27.07 -3.82
N SER A 339 1.85 27.31 -4.27
CA SER A 339 1.42 27.03 -5.63
C SER A 339 2.22 27.85 -6.65
N THR A 340 2.22 27.43 -7.90
CA THR A 340 3.07 27.99 -8.97
C THR A 340 2.92 29.50 -9.20
N GLU A 341 1.74 30.09 -8.98
CA GLU A 341 1.47 31.54 -9.05
C GLU A 341 1.35 32.18 -7.65
N GLY A 342 1.48 31.40 -6.58
CA GLY A 342 1.44 31.84 -5.19
C GLY A 342 0.06 32.18 -4.65
N ALA A 343 -1.03 31.72 -5.31
CA ALA A 343 -2.40 31.96 -4.85
C ALA A 343 -2.83 31.01 -3.71
N LEU A 344 -2.13 29.89 -3.50
CA LEU A 344 -2.38 28.93 -2.42
C LEU A 344 -1.07 28.61 -1.68
N VAL A 345 -1.08 28.76 -0.37
CA VAL A 345 -0.03 28.25 0.53
C VAL A 345 -0.46 26.85 0.98
N VAL A 346 0.43 25.86 0.88
CA VAL A 346 0.15 24.45 1.19
C VAL A 346 1.09 23.95 2.28
N ALA A 347 0.50 23.35 3.32
CA ALA A 347 1.24 22.62 4.34
C ALA A 347 1.68 21.24 3.81
N PRO A 348 2.77 20.65 4.33
CA PRO A 348 3.16 19.30 3.98
C PRO A 348 2.03 18.29 4.28
N ALA A 349 1.79 17.36 3.35
CA ALA A 349 0.64 16.46 3.43
C ALA A 349 0.83 15.39 4.51
N ARG A 350 -0.26 15.02 5.19
CA ARG A 350 -0.29 14.01 6.26
C ARG A 350 -1.12 12.81 5.79
N ARG A 351 -0.72 11.57 6.11
CA ARG A 351 -1.45 10.34 5.73
C ARG A 351 -2.02 9.67 6.98
N ARG A 352 -3.25 9.18 6.92
CA ARG A 352 -3.89 8.33 7.94
C ARG A 352 -4.86 7.36 7.26
N GLY A 353 -4.78 6.06 7.56
CA GLY A 353 -5.73 5.06 7.06
C GLY A 353 -5.85 4.98 5.53
N GLY A 354 -4.73 5.07 4.81
CA GLY A 354 -4.70 5.11 3.34
C GLY A 354 -4.99 6.49 2.73
N THR A 355 -5.80 7.32 3.36
CA THR A 355 -6.12 8.69 2.93
C THR A 355 -4.95 9.65 3.17
N VAL A 356 -4.71 10.56 2.21
CA VAL A 356 -3.79 11.71 2.32
C VAL A 356 -4.61 12.98 2.54
N THR A 357 -4.36 13.66 3.67
CA THR A 357 -4.94 14.96 4.03
C THR A 357 -3.96 16.08 3.72
N ILE A 358 -4.45 17.15 3.09
CA ILE A 358 -3.65 18.32 2.69
C ILE A 358 -4.32 19.58 3.26
N ALA A 359 -3.60 20.35 4.08
CA ALA A 359 -4.08 21.64 4.59
C ALA A 359 -3.49 22.80 3.76
N ALA A 360 -4.28 23.86 3.56
CA ALA A 360 -3.90 25.01 2.74
C ALA A 360 -4.56 26.33 3.18
N ARG A 361 -3.98 27.46 2.76
CA ARG A 361 -4.51 28.83 2.94
C ARG A 361 -4.52 29.57 1.61
N ALA A 362 -5.66 30.12 1.20
CA ALA A 362 -5.78 30.89 -0.03
C ALA A 362 -5.30 32.34 0.17
N ALA A 363 -4.26 32.75 -0.56
CA ALA A 363 -3.54 34.01 -0.33
C ALA A 363 -4.34 35.28 -0.72
N ALA A 364 -5.45 35.13 -1.47
CA ALA A 364 -6.30 36.24 -1.90
C ALA A 364 -7.47 36.54 -0.93
N THR A 365 -7.78 35.60 -0.03
CA THR A 365 -9.02 35.57 0.78
C THR A 365 -8.76 35.21 2.24
N ASP A 366 -7.52 34.83 2.57
CA ASP A 366 -7.06 34.29 3.85
C ASP A 366 -7.80 33.02 4.34
N THR A 367 -8.59 32.38 3.45
CA THR A 367 -9.41 31.22 3.80
C THR A 367 -8.53 29.98 4.03
N THR A 368 -8.58 29.42 5.24
CA THR A 368 -8.03 28.08 5.53
C THR A 368 -8.95 27.00 4.99
N MET A 369 -8.37 25.87 4.59
CA MET A 369 -9.09 24.74 4.02
C MET A 369 -8.27 23.45 4.14
N SER A 370 -8.94 22.31 4.07
CA SER A 370 -8.26 21.01 3.93
C SER A 370 -8.96 20.10 2.94
N PHE A 371 -8.18 19.18 2.36
CA PHE A 371 -8.58 18.26 1.30
C PHE A 371 -8.21 16.82 1.67
N SER A 372 -8.89 15.84 1.08
CA SER A 372 -8.62 14.40 1.26
C SER A 372 -8.55 13.65 -0.07
N VAL A 373 -7.55 12.77 -0.23
CA VAL A 373 -7.23 12.03 -1.47
C VAL A 373 -6.84 10.58 -1.16
N GLU A 374 -7.22 9.61 -1.99
CA GLU A 374 -6.79 8.20 -1.85
C GLU A 374 -5.55 7.84 -2.68
N ALA A 375 -4.94 6.69 -2.38
CA ALA A 375 -3.57 6.34 -2.71
C ALA A 375 -3.44 5.10 -3.63
N ALA A 376 -2.57 5.20 -4.65
CA ALA A 376 -2.17 4.10 -5.56
C ALA A 376 -0.63 4.00 -5.70
N THR A 377 -0.10 2.90 -6.27
CA THR A 377 1.33 2.49 -6.13
C THR A 377 1.86 1.63 -7.32
N PRO A 378 3.19 1.58 -7.63
CA PRO A 378 3.74 1.05 -8.91
C PRO A 378 4.84 -0.07 -8.80
N ALA A 379 5.53 -0.44 -9.90
CA ALA A 379 6.48 -1.58 -10.02
C ALA A 379 7.69 -1.38 -11.01
N VAL A 380 8.74 -2.26 -10.98
CA VAL A 380 9.77 -2.62 -12.06
C VAL A 380 10.71 -3.84 -11.66
N ALA A 381 11.98 -4.10 -12.10
CA ALA A 381 12.57 -5.45 -12.52
C ALA A 381 13.95 -6.06 -11.98
N GLY A 382 14.09 -7.43 -11.72
CA GLY A 382 15.25 -8.39 -11.35
C GLY A 382 16.77 -8.22 -11.79
N PRO A 383 17.75 -9.21 -11.93
CA PRO A 383 17.81 -10.73 -11.91
C PRO A 383 19.07 -11.56 -11.30
N ALA A 384 19.10 -12.93 -11.37
CA ALA A 384 20.25 -13.92 -11.62
C ALA A 384 21.33 -14.48 -10.56
N ALA A 385 21.59 -15.75 -10.01
CA ALA A 385 21.12 -17.20 -9.73
C ALA A 385 21.70 -17.91 -8.41
N ALA A 386 21.15 -18.74 -7.47
CA ALA A 386 19.88 -19.37 -6.89
C ALA A 386 19.15 -20.70 -7.32
N ASP A 387 18.26 -21.24 -6.43
CA ASP A 387 17.33 -22.43 -6.50
C ASP A 387 15.81 -22.08 -6.68
N PRO A 388 15.06 -22.74 -7.60
CA PRO A 388 13.66 -22.41 -7.97
C PRO A 388 12.53 -22.89 -7.04
N GLY A 389 12.75 -23.93 -6.20
CA GLY A 389 11.66 -24.65 -5.52
C GLY A 389 11.45 -24.26 -4.06
N ASN A 390 12.43 -23.57 -3.45
CA ASN A 390 12.43 -23.23 -2.05
C ASN A 390 12.34 -21.70 -1.87
N PRO A 391 11.29 -21.15 -1.21
CA PRO A 391 11.16 -19.70 -1.03
C PRO A 391 12.30 -19.10 -0.19
N ALA A 392 12.91 -19.89 0.69
CA ALA A 392 14.07 -19.51 1.49
C ALA A 392 15.39 -19.80 0.75
N ASP A 393 16.20 -18.76 0.56
CA ASP A 393 17.55 -18.88 -0.02
C ASP A 393 18.53 -19.51 0.99
N PHE A 394 18.52 -20.84 1.07
CA PHE A 394 19.33 -21.55 2.06
C PHE A 394 20.83 -21.48 1.77
N ASP A 395 21.24 -21.73 0.53
CA ASP A 395 22.66 -21.92 0.17
C ASP A 395 23.35 -20.66 -0.35
N ASP A 396 22.63 -19.74 -1.01
CA ASP A 396 23.23 -18.56 -1.64
C ASP A 396 23.39 -17.34 -0.69
N ARG A 397 22.50 -17.20 0.33
CA ARG A 397 22.40 -15.95 1.11
C ARG A 397 23.68 -15.60 1.87
N PHE A 398 23.98 -14.30 2.00
CA PHE A 398 25.06 -13.83 2.89
C PHE A 398 24.56 -13.47 4.29
N CYS A 399 23.32 -13.00 4.41
CA CYS A 399 22.72 -12.70 5.71
C CYS A 399 22.37 -13.98 6.49
N SER A 400 22.59 -13.97 7.79
CA SER A 400 22.50 -15.16 8.64
C SER A 400 21.12 -15.82 8.64
N VAL A 401 20.06 -15.06 8.91
CA VAL A 401 18.70 -15.56 9.08
C VAL A 401 17.93 -15.48 7.74
N PRO A 402 17.47 -16.62 7.19
CA PRO A 402 16.80 -16.63 5.89
C PRO A 402 15.46 -15.90 5.94
N ARG A 403 15.26 -14.92 5.03
CA ARG A 403 14.09 -14.03 5.04
C ARG A 403 12.76 -14.77 4.91
N ASN A 404 12.70 -15.78 4.05
CA ASN A 404 11.47 -16.49 3.64
C ASN A 404 11.42 -17.94 4.18
N ASP A 405 12.05 -18.24 5.32
CA ASP A 405 11.88 -19.55 5.98
C ASP A 405 10.67 -19.46 6.93
N PRO A 406 9.65 -20.34 6.79
CA PRO A 406 8.44 -20.28 7.60
C PRO A 406 8.68 -20.57 9.10
N ARG A 407 9.84 -21.15 9.46
CA ARG A 407 10.29 -21.37 10.84
C ARG A 407 11.06 -20.18 11.43
N ASN A 408 11.20 -19.09 10.67
CA ASN A 408 11.95 -17.87 11.02
C ASN A 408 11.10 -16.61 10.79
N GLN A 409 9.87 -16.60 11.32
CA GLN A 409 9.07 -15.37 11.36
C GLN A 409 9.40 -14.52 12.59
N ALA A 410 9.51 -13.20 12.42
CA ALA A 410 9.51 -12.25 13.52
C ALA A 410 8.08 -11.81 13.85
N MET A 411 7.73 -11.68 15.14
CA MET A 411 6.48 -11.02 15.54
C MET A 411 6.70 -9.51 15.59
N GLN A 412 5.81 -8.72 14.98
CA GLN A 412 5.85 -7.27 15.13
C GLN A 412 5.42 -6.89 16.56
N PRO A 413 6.28 -6.25 17.37
CA PRO A 413 5.89 -5.77 18.70
C PRO A 413 4.92 -4.59 18.61
N LYS A 414 4.19 -4.38 19.71
CA LYS A 414 3.56 -3.08 20.01
C LYS A 414 4.65 -2.04 20.32
N PRO A 415 4.45 -0.74 20.03
CA PRO A 415 5.35 0.33 20.46
C PRO A 415 5.64 0.28 21.97
N ARG A 416 4.59 0.02 22.77
CA ARG A 416 4.66 -0.19 24.22
C ARG A 416 5.55 -1.36 24.64
N GLN A 417 5.66 -2.42 23.84
CA GLN A 417 6.58 -3.54 24.12
C GLN A 417 8.04 -3.13 23.87
N VAL A 418 8.32 -2.33 22.84
CA VAL A 418 9.68 -1.82 22.56
C VAL A 418 10.13 -0.86 23.66
N GLU A 419 9.27 0.05 24.11
CA GLU A 419 9.50 0.92 25.26
C GLU A 419 9.79 0.13 26.55
N TRP A 420 8.98 -0.89 26.85
CA TRP A 420 9.26 -1.80 27.96
C TRP A 420 10.64 -2.47 27.84
N ALA A 421 10.99 -3.00 26.66
CA ALA A 421 12.28 -3.64 26.46
C ALA A 421 13.44 -2.65 26.66
N VAL A 422 13.32 -1.41 26.17
CA VAL A 422 14.32 -0.37 26.40
C VAL A 422 14.44 -0.03 27.88
N ASP A 423 13.34 0.28 28.57
CA ASP A 423 13.32 0.65 29.99
C ASP A 423 13.99 -0.42 30.87
N GLN A 424 13.73 -1.70 30.60
CA GLN A 424 14.40 -2.81 31.30
C GLN A 424 15.87 -2.97 30.87
N ALA A 425 16.20 -2.78 29.59
CA ALA A 425 17.55 -2.98 29.07
C ALA A 425 18.53 -1.92 29.57
N VAL A 426 18.15 -0.63 29.57
CA VAL A 426 19.01 0.47 30.05
C VAL A 426 19.32 0.38 31.55
N ARG A 427 18.54 -0.43 32.29
CA ARG A 427 18.74 -0.73 33.71
C ARG A 427 19.41 -2.08 33.97
N GLY A 428 19.79 -2.82 32.92
CA GLY A 428 20.48 -4.11 33.02
C GLY A 428 19.61 -5.27 33.53
N VAL A 429 18.28 -5.14 33.44
CA VAL A 429 17.31 -6.12 33.96
C VAL A 429 16.44 -6.76 32.88
N LEU A 430 16.71 -6.56 31.59
CA LEU A 430 16.03 -7.25 30.48
C LEU A 430 16.51 -8.71 30.37
N THR A 431 16.11 -9.47 31.38
CA THR A 431 16.50 -10.84 31.68
C THR A 431 15.32 -11.81 31.56
N VAL A 432 14.26 -11.39 30.86
CA VAL A 432 13.05 -12.20 30.61
C VAL A 432 13.44 -13.57 30.02
N PRO A 433 12.99 -14.68 30.63
CA PRO A 433 13.31 -16.01 30.12
C PRO A 433 12.60 -16.25 28.79
N ARG A 434 13.38 -16.53 27.74
CA ARG A 434 12.91 -17.19 26.53
C ARG A 434 13.18 -18.68 26.71
N PRO A 435 12.16 -19.52 26.95
CA PRO A 435 12.35 -20.97 27.10
C PRO A 435 12.85 -21.60 25.80
N ALA A 436 13.35 -22.85 25.89
CA ALA A 436 13.63 -23.61 24.68
C ALA A 436 12.35 -23.75 23.84
N ASN A 437 12.48 -23.61 22.51
CA ASN A 437 11.38 -23.53 21.56
C ASN A 437 10.36 -22.38 21.81
N TRP A 438 10.79 -21.25 22.39
CA TRP A 438 9.95 -20.04 22.47
C TRP A 438 9.39 -19.64 21.09
N LYS A 439 8.09 -19.36 21.03
CA LYS A 439 7.32 -19.08 19.80
C LYS A 439 7.55 -20.09 18.66
N SER A 440 7.73 -21.37 19.00
CA SER A 440 7.96 -22.46 18.03
C SER A 440 9.24 -22.33 17.18
N LEU A 441 10.16 -21.40 17.53
CA LEU A 441 11.33 -21.07 16.72
C LEU A 441 12.45 -22.14 16.76
N ALA A 442 12.27 -23.27 17.44
CA ALA A 442 13.29 -24.31 17.63
C ALA A 442 14.64 -23.76 18.15
N MET A 443 14.60 -22.69 18.94
CA MET A 443 15.77 -22.07 19.57
C MET A 443 16.09 -22.71 20.94
N PRO A 444 17.37 -22.70 21.38
CA PRO A 444 17.71 -22.99 22.77
C PRO A 444 17.10 -21.94 23.72
N ALA A 445 17.08 -22.23 25.03
CA ALA A 445 16.67 -21.24 26.02
C ALA A 445 17.72 -20.10 26.15
N TYR A 446 17.27 -18.86 26.32
CA TYR A 446 18.14 -17.70 26.53
C TYR A 446 17.41 -16.57 27.30
N THR A 447 18.15 -15.51 27.62
CA THR A 447 17.60 -14.21 28.04
C THR A 447 18.25 -13.10 27.18
N PRO A 448 17.56 -11.99 26.86
CA PRO A 448 18.11 -10.95 25.99
C PRO A 448 19.47 -10.40 26.46
N GLN A 449 19.57 -9.98 27.73
CA GLN A 449 20.85 -9.54 28.30
C GLN A 449 21.76 -10.67 28.81
N GLY A 450 21.35 -11.93 28.68
CA GLY A 450 22.25 -13.08 28.76
C GLY A 450 23.03 -13.29 27.46
N LEU A 451 22.42 -13.02 26.31
CA LEU A 451 23.11 -12.98 25.00
C LEU A 451 23.90 -11.68 24.81
N PHE A 452 23.33 -10.55 25.24
CA PHE A 452 23.92 -9.22 25.12
C PHE A 452 24.02 -8.52 26.48
N PRO A 453 24.98 -8.91 27.35
CA PRO A 453 25.20 -8.22 28.62
C PRO A 453 25.47 -6.73 28.40
N PRO A 454 24.88 -5.83 29.21
CA PRO A 454 25.17 -4.41 29.14
C PRO A 454 26.64 -4.14 29.47
N LEU A 455 27.20 -3.09 28.87
CA LEU A 455 28.51 -2.55 29.24
C LEU A 455 28.36 -1.50 30.33
N ALA A 456 29.27 -1.48 31.28
CA ALA A 456 29.40 -0.37 32.22
C ALA A 456 29.80 0.90 31.46
N LEU A 457 29.15 2.03 31.77
CA LEU A 457 29.47 3.31 31.16
C LEU A 457 30.69 3.95 31.83
N ASP A 458 31.59 4.49 31.01
CA ASP A 458 32.63 5.38 31.51
C ASP A 458 31.99 6.65 32.09
N GLY A 459 32.32 6.97 33.34
CA GLY A 459 31.62 7.99 34.15
C GLY A 459 30.47 7.45 35.01
N GLY A 460 30.10 6.18 34.89
CA GLY A 460 28.99 5.56 35.64
C GLY A 460 27.61 5.86 35.06
N GLY A 461 26.55 5.68 35.85
CA GLY A 461 25.17 5.94 35.43
C GLY A 461 24.62 4.92 34.43
N ALA A 462 23.64 5.34 33.63
CA ALA A 462 22.91 4.52 32.66
C ALA A 462 22.57 5.32 31.39
N VAL A 463 22.17 4.63 30.33
CA VAL A 463 21.63 5.25 29.11
C VAL A 463 20.21 5.77 29.41
N PRO A 464 19.84 7.01 29.08
CA PRO A 464 18.46 7.46 29.14
C PRO A 464 17.61 6.69 28.12
N ALA A 465 16.52 6.07 28.56
CA ALA A 465 15.61 5.29 27.72
C ALA A 465 15.24 6.01 26.41
N GLN A 466 14.97 7.32 26.47
CA GLN A 466 14.64 8.14 25.31
C GLN A 466 15.70 8.21 24.22
N ILE A 467 17.01 8.09 24.54
CA ILE A 467 18.06 8.04 23.50
C ILE A 467 17.98 6.74 22.72
N MET A 468 17.77 5.62 23.43
CA MET A 468 17.67 4.30 22.80
C MET A 468 16.34 4.14 22.03
N LEU A 469 15.25 4.76 22.51
CA LEU A 469 13.97 4.82 21.82
C LEU A 469 13.99 5.74 20.59
N ALA A 470 14.73 6.85 20.66
CA ALA A 470 14.98 7.72 19.51
C ALA A 470 15.77 7.01 18.41
N ILE A 471 16.76 6.17 18.76
CA ILE A 471 17.45 5.29 17.80
C ILE A 471 16.47 4.27 17.22
N ALA A 472 15.67 3.59 18.05
CA ALA A 472 14.67 2.62 17.56
C ALA A 472 13.63 3.26 16.61
N ALA A 473 13.23 4.51 16.85
CA ALA A 473 12.38 5.27 15.93
C ALA A 473 13.11 5.64 14.63
N GLN A 474 14.33 6.17 14.72
CA GLN A 474 15.12 6.62 13.57
C GLN A 474 15.62 5.47 12.67
N GLU A 475 15.88 4.29 13.22
CA GLU A 475 16.30 3.12 12.44
C GLU A 475 15.12 2.39 11.80
N SER A 476 14.10 2.01 12.58
CA SER A 476 13.09 1.04 12.13
C SER A 476 11.63 1.47 12.26
N ASN A 477 11.32 2.67 12.79
CA ASN A 477 9.95 3.01 13.24
C ASN A 477 9.41 2.02 14.30
N LEU A 478 10.29 1.52 15.19
CA LEU A 478 9.99 0.51 16.20
C LEU A 478 9.58 -0.88 15.63
N TRP A 479 9.95 -1.19 14.38
CA TRP A 479 9.58 -2.44 13.71
C TRP A 479 10.62 -3.55 13.89
N GLN A 480 10.15 -4.79 14.09
CA GLN A 480 10.97 -6.02 14.13
C GLN A 480 10.64 -6.97 12.99
N ALA A 481 9.43 -6.92 12.44
CA ALA A 481 9.00 -7.69 11.28
C ALA A 481 8.86 -6.77 10.05
N ALA A 482 8.85 -7.35 8.85
CA ALA A 482 8.66 -6.60 7.61
C ALA A 482 7.30 -5.87 7.58
N ARG A 483 7.23 -4.75 6.84
CA ARG A 483 6.13 -3.74 6.76
C ARG A 483 4.69 -4.24 6.56
N TYR A 484 4.50 -5.53 6.30
CA TYR A 484 3.20 -6.17 6.07
C TYR A 484 2.55 -6.62 7.38
N ALA A 485 3.34 -6.79 8.47
CA ALA A 485 2.85 -7.14 9.79
C ALA A 485 2.42 -5.88 10.58
N VAL A 486 1.22 -5.95 11.16
CA VAL A 486 0.78 -5.05 12.26
C VAL A 486 1.10 -5.71 13.62
N PRO A 487 1.10 -4.98 14.75
CA PRO A 487 1.47 -5.55 16.05
C PRO A 487 0.73 -6.85 16.40
N GLY A 488 1.50 -7.90 16.73
CA GLY A 488 0.98 -9.24 17.00
C GLY A 488 0.88 -10.18 15.81
N VAL A 489 0.94 -9.66 14.58
CA VAL A 489 1.16 -10.47 13.37
C VAL A 489 2.64 -10.84 13.28
N THR A 490 2.92 -12.06 12.84
CA THR A 490 4.27 -12.52 12.50
C THR A 490 4.49 -12.39 11.00
N ALA A 491 5.72 -12.12 10.55
CA ALA A 491 6.08 -12.07 9.14
C ALA A 491 7.58 -12.33 8.95
N ASN A 492 8.10 -12.12 7.73
CA ASN A 492 9.54 -12.00 7.48
C ASN A 492 10.22 -11.11 8.55
N PRO A 493 11.45 -11.42 9.01
CA PRO A 493 12.20 -10.51 9.89
C PRO A 493 12.47 -9.19 9.15
N LEU A 494 12.39 -8.06 9.87
CA LEU A 494 12.80 -6.77 9.29
C LEU A 494 14.31 -6.80 9.05
N ILE A 495 14.69 -6.47 7.82
CA ILE A 495 16.08 -6.38 7.39
C ILE A 495 16.23 -5.26 6.36
N GLY A 496 17.41 -4.63 6.34
CA GLY A 496 17.88 -3.78 5.24
C GLY A 496 18.12 -4.57 3.95
N ASN A 497 19.20 -4.27 3.23
CA ASN A 497 19.46 -4.87 1.91
C ASN A 497 19.92 -6.35 1.98
N TYR A 498 18.99 -7.28 2.25
CA TYR A 498 19.23 -8.73 2.39
C TYR A 498 19.80 -9.38 1.12
N TYR A 499 19.43 -8.85 -0.04
CA TYR A 499 19.80 -9.38 -1.35
C TYR A 499 21.03 -8.68 -1.96
N GLY A 500 21.53 -7.60 -1.34
CA GLY A 500 22.62 -6.78 -1.86
C GLY A 500 22.34 -6.14 -3.23
N ILE A 501 21.06 -5.85 -3.52
CA ILE A 501 20.64 -5.31 -4.81
C ILE A 501 21.25 -3.91 -5.05
N ASP A 502 21.93 -3.72 -6.18
CA ASP A 502 22.60 -2.46 -6.58
C ASP A 502 21.63 -1.52 -7.29
N ILE A 503 20.61 -1.16 -6.54
CA ILE A 503 19.75 -0.01 -6.78
C ILE A 503 20.48 1.34 -6.56
N TYR A 504 21.81 1.40 -6.71
CA TYR A 504 22.63 2.60 -6.45
C TYR A 504 23.44 3.07 -7.67
N ASN A 505 23.49 2.26 -8.74
CA ASN A 505 24.09 2.60 -10.04
C ASN A 505 23.18 3.47 -10.96
N GLY A 506 23.39 3.48 -12.28
CA GLY A 506 22.61 4.26 -13.26
C GLY A 506 21.53 3.51 -14.07
N THR A 507 21.18 2.25 -13.77
CA THR A 507 20.17 1.49 -14.52
C THR A 507 19.07 0.91 -13.62
N GLN A 508 17.96 0.54 -14.25
CA GLN A 508 16.85 -0.23 -13.66
C GLN A 508 16.74 -1.66 -14.24
N ASP A 509 17.56 -1.99 -15.23
CA ASP A 509 17.62 -3.34 -15.82
C ASP A 509 18.12 -4.39 -14.81
N ASP A 510 18.72 -3.92 -13.72
CA ASP A 510 19.45 -4.68 -12.73
C ASP A 510 18.97 -4.37 -11.28
N ASP A 511 17.83 -3.68 -11.11
CA ASP A 511 17.30 -3.22 -9.81
C ASP A 511 16.94 -4.34 -8.83
N TRP A 512 16.76 -5.58 -9.31
CA TRP A 512 16.75 -6.74 -8.42
C TRP A 512 17.75 -7.81 -8.87
N THR A 513 18.90 -7.35 -9.37
CA THR A 513 20.14 -8.12 -9.39
C THR A 513 20.60 -8.33 -7.98
N ILE A 514 20.21 -9.46 -7.40
CA ILE A 514 20.72 -9.92 -6.12
C ILE A 514 22.26 -9.98 -6.24
N ARG A 515 23.02 -9.31 -5.38
CA ARG A 515 24.48 -9.39 -5.29
C ARG A 515 24.87 -9.68 -3.84
N TRP A 516 24.85 -10.95 -3.46
CA TRP A 516 24.88 -11.35 -2.06
C TRP A 516 26.07 -10.80 -1.25
N ASP A 517 27.23 -10.64 -1.87
CA ASP A 517 28.43 -10.06 -1.27
C ASP A 517 28.27 -8.58 -0.86
N HIS A 518 27.34 -7.86 -1.49
CA HIS A 518 26.92 -6.50 -1.14
C HIS A 518 25.76 -6.45 -0.13
N ALA A 519 25.23 -7.59 0.33
CA ALA A 519 24.10 -7.60 1.26
C ALA A 519 24.47 -7.00 2.63
N ASP A 520 23.78 -5.95 3.08
CA ASP A 520 24.17 -5.27 4.32
C ASP A 520 23.94 -6.13 5.57
N CYS A 521 22.75 -6.72 5.67
CA CYS A 521 22.29 -7.58 6.76
C CYS A 521 21.99 -6.92 8.11
N GLY A 522 21.65 -5.61 8.15
CA GLY A 522 21.08 -4.97 9.33
C GLY A 522 19.67 -5.47 9.68
N TYR A 523 19.46 -5.98 10.90
CA TYR A 523 18.17 -6.58 11.32
C TYR A 523 17.45 -5.79 12.43
N GLY A 524 16.11 -5.81 12.38
CA GLY A 524 15.20 -5.51 13.49
C GLY A 524 15.16 -4.07 13.99
N VAL A 525 14.63 -3.89 15.22
CA VAL A 525 14.28 -2.59 15.83
C VAL A 525 15.42 -1.55 15.80
N THR A 526 16.67 -1.98 15.97
CA THR A 526 17.83 -1.08 16.05
C THR A 526 18.81 -1.27 14.88
N GLN A 527 18.38 -1.97 13.82
CA GLN A 527 19.16 -2.29 12.60
C GLN A 527 20.59 -2.80 12.90
N VAL A 528 20.68 -3.86 13.71
CA VAL A 528 21.98 -4.48 14.07
C VAL A 528 22.59 -5.16 12.84
N THR A 529 23.75 -4.66 12.40
CA THR A 529 24.52 -5.14 11.24
C THR A 529 25.73 -5.98 11.62
N ASP A 530 26.54 -5.50 12.59
CA ASP A 530 27.82 -6.11 12.96
C ASP A 530 27.67 -7.57 13.42
N GLY A 531 28.34 -8.47 12.70
CA GLY A 531 28.34 -9.90 12.97
C GLY A 531 27.08 -10.63 12.51
N MET A 532 26.22 -10.02 11.69
CA MET A 532 24.93 -10.60 11.23
C MET A 532 24.99 -11.30 9.86
N ARG A 533 26.15 -11.27 9.17
CA ARG A 533 26.45 -12.14 8.03
C ARG A 533 26.79 -13.58 8.47
N LEU A 534 26.62 -14.55 7.59
CA LEU A 534 27.03 -15.94 7.83
C LEU A 534 28.55 -16.05 8.05
N ALA A 535 28.96 -16.98 8.91
CA ALA A 535 30.37 -17.32 9.09
C ALA A 535 30.99 -17.76 7.74
N GLY A 536 32.15 -17.20 7.39
CA GLY A 536 32.79 -17.38 6.08
C GLY A 536 32.23 -16.50 4.95
N ARG A 537 31.23 -15.64 5.23
CA ARG A 537 30.64 -14.66 4.30
C ARG A 537 30.60 -13.23 4.89
N THR A 538 31.36 -12.99 5.96
CA THR A 538 31.44 -11.69 6.67
C THR A 538 32.16 -10.60 5.85
N LYS A 539 31.94 -9.34 6.23
CA LYS A 539 32.71 -8.17 5.76
C LYS A 539 34.19 -8.33 6.19
N PRO A 540 35.19 -7.79 5.47
CA PRO A 540 36.60 -7.94 5.86
C PRO A 540 36.88 -7.44 7.29
N GLY A 541 37.42 -8.30 8.15
CA GLY A 541 37.67 -8.01 9.57
C GLY A 541 36.48 -8.24 10.51
N GLU A 542 35.27 -8.50 9.99
CA GLU A 542 34.09 -8.83 10.79
C GLU A 542 34.10 -10.30 11.22
N THR A 543 33.77 -10.54 12.50
CA THR A 543 33.52 -11.88 13.06
C THR A 543 32.02 -12.10 13.23
N ALA A 544 31.49 -13.19 12.67
CA ALA A 544 30.08 -13.54 12.78
C ALA A 544 29.70 -13.88 14.23
N LEU A 545 28.53 -13.42 14.68
CA LEU A 545 27.91 -13.86 15.92
C LEU A 545 27.49 -15.35 15.83
N PRO A 546 27.38 -16.07 16.96
CA PRO A 546 26.85 -17.45 16.95
C PRO A 546 25.45 -17.50 16.33
N TYR A 547 25.16 -18.52 15.52
CA TYR A 547 23.95 -18.55 14.68
C TYR A 547 22.62 -18.39 15.45
N GLN A 548 22.49 -18.97 16.65
CA GLN A 548 21.29 -18.78 17.47
C GLN A 548 21.22 -17.37 18.10
N THR A 549 22.36 -16.71 18.33
CA THR A 549 22.42 -15.28 18.71
C THR A 549 21.98 -14.39 17.55
N GLN A 550 22.38 -14.71 16.31
CA GLN A 550 21.88 -14.03 15.11
C GLN A 550 20.36 -14.21 14.95
N ARG A 551 19.84 -15.42 15.14
CA ARG A 551 18.38 -15.67 15.16
C ARG A 551 17.66 -14.88 16.26
N ALA A 552 18.25 -14.73 17.44
CA ALA A 552 17.67 -13.88 18.49
C ALA A 552 17.55 -12.41 18.05
N VAL A 553 18.60 -11.84 17.45
CA VAL A 553 18.60 -10.45 16.94
C VAL A 553 17.55 -10.24 15.83
N ALA A 554 17.33 -11.23 14.96
CA ALA A 554 16.36 -11.11 13.87
C ALA A 554 14.90 -11.38 14.29
N LEU A 555 14.66 -12.20 15.32
CA LEU A 555 13.32 -12.75 15.63
C LEU A 555 12.75 -12.30 17.00
N ASP A 556 13.60 -11.79 17.90
CA ASP A 556 13.19 -11.29 19.22
C ASP A 556 13.60 -9.82 19.38
N PHE A 557 12.58 -8.93 19.34
CA PHE A 557 12.78 -7.49 19.51
C PHE A 557 13.50 -7.13 20.82
N ALA A 558 13.35 -7.94 21.87
CA ALA A 558 14.03 -7.71 23.15
C ALA A 558 15.53 -8.01 23.06
N ALA A 559 15.93 -9.06 22.33
CA ALA A 559 17.33 -9.36 22.06
C ALA A 559 17.96 -8.35 21.09
N ASN A 560 17.18 -7.88 20.11
CA ASN A 560 17.58 -6.79 19.21
C ASN A 560 17.87 -5.49 19.98
N VAL A 561 16.95 -5.05 20.84
CA VAL A 561 17.12 -3.88 21.72
C VAL A 561 18.35 -4.03 22.63
N ALA A 562 18.58 -5.21 23.21
CA ALA A 562 19.75 -5.47 24.05
C ALA A 562 21.08 -5.38 23.26
N ALA A 563 21.10 -5.84 22.01
CA ALA A 563 22.25 -5.72 21.12
C ALA A 563 22.52 -4.26 20.70
N GLY A 564 21.50 -3.52 20.26
CA GLY A 564 21.60 -2.10 19.92
C GLY A 564 22.05 -1.23 21.09
N LEU A 565 21.52 -1.50 22.29
CA LEU A 565 21.97 -0.83 23.52
C LEU A 565 23.46 -1.08 23.78
N ARG A 566 23.92 -2.32 23.65
CA ARG A 566 25.34 -2.67 23.85
C ARG A 566 26.25 -1.95 22.84
N ILE A 567 25.80 -1.75 21.61
CA ILE A 567 26.50 -0.92 20.61
C ILE A 567 26.58 0.53 21.08
N LEU A 568 25.45 1.16 21.46
CA LEU A 568 25.42 2.54 21.95
C LEU A 568 26.33 2.76 23.17
N GLN A 569 26.31 1.84 24.14
CA GLN A 569 27.19 1.88 25.31
C GLN A 569 28.67 1.80 24.90
N ALA A 570 29.03 0.96 23.92
CA ALA A 570 30.38 0.90 23.39
C ALA A 570 30.80 2.23 22.71
N LYS A 571 29.89 2.90 21.97
CA LYS A 571 30.17 4.20 21.34
C LYS A 571 30.34 5.34 22.35
N TRP A 572 29.60 5.31 23.46
CA TRP A 572 29.80 6.24 24.59
C TRP A 572 31.19 6.07 25.20
N ASN A 573 31.58 4.84 25.55
CA ASN A 573 32.91 4.57 26.10
C ASN A 573 34.03 4.95 25.12
N GLN A 574 33.89 4.59 23.83
CA GLN A 574 34.86 4.95 22.78
C GLN A 574 35.07 6.46 22.62
N THR A 575 33.98 7.24 22.58
CA THR A 575 34.09 8.71 22.44
C THR A 575 34.59 9.37 23.74
N ARG A 576 34.10 8.94 24.91
CA ARG A 576 34.48 9.51 26.21
C ARG A 576 35.93 9.21 26.59
N ALA A 577 36.44 8.00 26.34
CA ALA A 577 37.82 7.63 26.65
C ALA A 577 38.86 8.50 25.93
N GLU A 578 38.49 9.05 24.77
CA GLU A 578 39.29 9.98 23.97
C GLU A 578 39.03 11.47 24.32
N GLY A 579 38.14 11.75 25.27
CA GLY A 579 37.88 13.10 25.79
C GLY A 579 36.72 13.86 25.13
N LEU A 580 35.93 13.21 24.27
CA LEU A 580 34.74 13.83 23.66
C LEU A 580 33.57 13.80 24.65
N THR A 581 33.30 14.93 25.31
CA THR A 581 32.17 15.11 26.24
C THR A 581 31.35 16.35 25.92
N ILE A 582 30.03 16.26 26.06
CA ILE A 582 29.13 17.43 26.03
C ILE A 582 28.81 17.90 27.45
N GLY A 583 28.95 19.19 27.71
CA GLY A 583 28.66 19.79 29.02
C GLY A 583 29.53 19.19 30.13
N THR A 584 28.89 18.68 31.18
CA THR A 584 29.54 17.93 32.27
C THR A 584 29.87 16.48 31.92
N GLY A 585 29.44 15.99 30.74
CA GLY A 585 29.50 14.57 30.39
C GLY A 585 28.65 13.71 31.32
N ASP A 586 27.54 14.23 31.83
CA ASP A 586 26.60 13.50 32.71
C ASP A 586 25.71 12.55 31.88
N PRO A 587 25.83 11.22 32.02
CA PRO A 587 25.02 10.27 31.26
C PRO A 587 23.51 10.37 31.52
N ALA A 588 23.08 10.96 32.63
CA ALA A 588 21.65 11.19 32.90
C ALA A 588 21.01 12.28 32.01
N LYS A 589 21.82 13.03 31.23
CA LYS A 589 21.36 14.13 30.39
C LYS A 589 21.30 13.75 28.92
N ILE A 590 20.20 14.07 28.25
CA ILE A 590 19.90 13.72 26.84
C ILE A 590 21.00 14.23 25.89
N GLU A 591 21.38 15.49 26.00
CA GLU A 591 22.36 16.19 25.17
C GLU A 591 23.78 15.60 25.31
N SER A 592 24.09 14.94 26.43
CA SER A 592 25.38 14.26 26.63
C SER A 592 25.66 13.18 25.58
N TRP A 593 24.60 12.57 25.03
CA TRP A 593 24.69 11.43 24.12
C TRP A 593 24.95 11.82 22.66
N PHE A 594 25.08 13.11 22.33
CA PHE A 594 25.22 13.59 20.95
C PHE A 594 26.38 12.92 20.18
N TYR A 595 27.56 12.78 20.80
CA TYR A 595 28.69 12.07 20.19
C TYR A 595 28.49 10.56 20.11
N ALA A 596 27.82 9.94 21.09
CA ALA A 596 27.54 8.51 21.08
C ALA A 596 26.53 8.15 19.97
N ALA A 597 25.51 8.98 19.73
CA ALA A 597 24.55 8.85 18.63
C ALA A 597 25.22 9.08 17.26
N TRP A 598 26.08 10.10 17.14
CA TRP A 598 26.90 10.34 15.95
C TRP A 598 27.79 9.12 15.63
N ALA A 599 28.44 8.56 16.65
CA ALA A 599 29.33 7.39 16.52
C ALA A 599 28.60 6.04 16.37
N TYR A 600 27.33 5.95 16.79
CA TYR A 600 26.43 4.83 16.50
C TYR A 600 26.21 4.72 15.00
N ASN A 601 25.88 5.85 14.36
CA ASN A 601 25.53 5.90 12.95
C ASN A 601 26.73 5.85 11.99
N SER A 602 27.71 6.74 12.14
CA SER A 602 28.83 6.89 11.18
C SER A 602 30.19 6.43 11.71
N GLY A 603 30.20 5.67 12.82
CA GLY A 603 31.44 5.21 13.46
C GLY A 603 32.23 6.31 14.18
N PHE A 604 33.35 5.89 14.76
CA PHE A 604 34.30 6.75 15.47
C PHE A 604 35.72 6.32 15.12
N TYR A 605 36.60 7.30 14.92
CA TYR A 605 37.99 7.10 14.46
C TYR A 605 38.96 7.42 15.62
N PRO A 606 39.56 6.42 16.30
CA PRO A 606 40.43 6.66 17.45
C PRO A 606 41.68 7.47 17.10
N ARG A 607 42.22 8.22 18.07
CA ARG A 607 43.45 9.01 17.91
C ARG A 607 44.67 8.14 17.59
N SER A 608 44.68 6.90 18.06
CA SER A 608 45.70 5.90 17.69
C SER A 608 45.71 5.54 16.20
N GLN A 609 44.63 5.82 15.46
CA GLN A 609 44.52 5.63 14.01
C GLN A 609 44.71 6.92 13.22
N ALA A 610 44.91 8.09 13.87
CA ALA A 610 45.03 9.39 13.20
C ALA A 610 46.07 9.41 12.07
N GLY A 611 47.22 8.74 12.25
CA GLY A 611 48.25 8.61 11.23
C GLY A 611 47.84 7.85 9.96
N GLN A 612 46.78 7.03 10.02
CA GLN A 612 46.17 6.34 8.88
C GLN A 612 45.14 7.23 8.16
N HIS A 613 44.78 8.36 8.75
CA HIS A 613 43.72 9.28 8.30
C HIS A 613 44.24 10.71 8.15
N ASN A 614 45.51 10.86 7.75
CA ASN A 614 46.19 12.14 7.51
C ASN A 614 46.33 13.08 8.73
N GLY A 615 46.10 12.58 9.95
CA GLY A 615 46.07 13.37 11.19
C GLY A 615 44.67 13.51 11.79
N ALA A 616 43.61 13.22 11.02
CA ALA A 616 42.23 13.31 11.50
C ALA A 616 41.83 12.12 12.39
N TRP A 617 41.03 12.41 13.42
CA TRP A 617 40.44 11.44 14.34
C TRP A 617 39.17 12.05 14.95
N GLY A 618 38.32 11.27 15.62
CA GLY A 618 37.07 11.74 16.23
C GLY A 618 35.81 11.24 15.53
N VAL A 619 34.75 12.07 15.53
CA VAL A 619 33.46 11.76 14.89
C VAL A 619 33.35 12.32 13.47
N GLY A 620 32.90 11.50 12.52
CA GLY A 620 33.02 11.73 11.07
C GLY A 620 32.22 12.90 10.49
N TRP A 621 32.74 13.55 9.43
CA TRP A 621 32.21 14.80 8.88
C TRP A 621 30.75 14.74 8.36
N ALA A 622 30.29 13.58 7.87
CA ALA A 622 28.94 13.42 7.30
C ALA A 622 27.83 13.88 8.26
N ASN A 623 27.96 13.58 9.55
CA ASN A 623 27.00 13.93 10.60
C ASN A 623 27.32 15.25 11.32
N ASN A 624 28.28 16.04 10.82
CA ASN A 624 28.60 17.34 11.40
C ASN A 624 27.50 18.36 11.06
N PRO A 625 26.89 19.05 12.06
CA PRO A 625 25.92 20.12 11.84
C PRO A 625 26.34 21.23 10.88
N ALA A 626 27.65 21.45 10.70
CA ALA A 626 28.24 22.44 9.79
C ALA A 626 28.35 21.99 8.33
N ASN A 627 28.04 20.73 8.01
CA ASN A 627 28.13 20.18 6.66
C ASN A 627 27.06 20.82 5.72
N PRO A 628 27.45 21.46 4.59
CA PRO A 628 26.49 22.08 3.67
C PRO A 628 25.57 21.13 2.89
N ASN A 629 25.67 19.81 3.06
CA ASN A 629 24.62 18.87 2.65
C ASN A 629 23.28 19.14 3.36
N TYR A 630 23.32 19.74 4.56
CA TYR A 630 22.14 20.14 5.32
C TYR A 630 21.83 21.64 5.15
N PRO A 631 20.55 22.04 5.05
CA PRO A 631 20.19 23.45 4.94
C PRO A 631 20.59 24.22 6.20
N ALA A 632 21.14 25.41 5.98
CA ALA A 632 21.67 26.26 7.04
C ALA A 632 20.60 26.99 7.86
N ASN A 633 19.34 26.98 7.42
CA ASN A 633 18.19 27.61 8.05
C ASN A 633 17.24 26.64 8.80
N ARG A 634 17.61 25.35 8.95
CA ARG A 634 16.81 24.38 9.73
C ARG A 634 16.68 24.76 11.22
N GLY A 635 15.55 24.40 11.83
CA GLY A 635 15.37 24.39 13.29
C GLY A 635 15.79 23.07 13.92
N PRO A 636 15.49 22.83 15.21
CA PRO A 636 15.48 21.49 15.79
C PRO A 636 14.56 20.55 15.01
N PHE A 637 14.88 19.27 14.95
CA PHE A 637 14.09 18.28 14.23
C PHE A 637 12.78 17.97 14.98
N LEU A 638 11.65 18.01 14.27
CA LEU A 638 10.28 17.80 14.75
C LEU A 638 9.72 18.93 15.63
N GLU A 639 10.27 20.14 15.55
CA GLU A 639 9.84 21.28 16.37
C GLU A 639 9.66 22.57 15.53
N LYS A 640 8.52 23.24 15.71
CA LYS A 640 8.30 24.59 15.20
C LYS A 640 8.07 25.61 16.30
N LYS A 641 8.40 26.86 16.00
CA LYS A 641 8.00 28.02 16.79
C LYS A 641 6.60 28.49 16.41
N THR A 642 5.80 28.82 17.41
CA THR A 642 4.47 29.44 17.30
C THR A 642 4.39 30.62 18.28
N ASP A 643 3.32 31.42 18.21
CA ASP A 643 3.11 32.54 19.13
C ASP A 643 2.95 32.11 20.61
N GLU A 644 2.60 30.84 20.84
CA GLU A 644 2.46 30.22 22.16
C GLU A 644 3.75 29.52 22.64
N GLY A 645 4.86 29.66 21.91
CA GLY A 645 6.12 28.95 22.17
C GLY A 645 6.37 27.81 21.19
N TYR A 646 7.10 26.77 21.62
CA TYR A 646 7.54 25.67 20.76
C TYR A 646 6.56 24.50 20.81
N ARG A 647 6.27 23.90 19.64
CA ARG A 647 5.28 22.82 19.47
C ARG A 647 5.79 21.80 18.44
N ASP A 648 5.40 20.54 18.61
CA ASP A 648 5.70 19.44 17.70
C ASP A 648 5.36 19.76 16.23
N ASP A 649 6.23 19.39 15.28
CA ASP A 649 5.90 19.32 13.86
C ASP A 649 6.50 18.12 13.14
N TYR A 650 5.73 17.02 13.12
CA TYR A 650 6.07 15.78 12.42
C TYR A 650 6.16 15.89 10.87
N THR A 651 6.09 17.11 10.31
CA THR A 651 6.38 17.34 8.88
C THR A 651 7.87 17.18 8.54
N ASP A 652 8.76 17.38 9.51
CA ASP A 652 10.20 17.19 9.30
C ASP A 652 10.53 15.73 8.99
N ALA A 653 9.74 14.79 9.50
CA ALA A 653 9.82 13.36 9.17
C ALA A 653 9.41 13.02 7.71
N ILE A 654 9.04 14.01 6.90
CA ILE A 654 8.89 13.90 5.43
C ILE A 654 10.21 14.25 4.72
N HIS A 655 11.04 15.09 5.36
CA HIS A 655 12.35 15.55 4.86
C HIS A 655 13.52 15.29 5.85
N PRO A 656 13.69 14.09 6.46
CA PRO A 656 14.77 13.81 7.43
C PRO A 656 16.18 13.77 6.82
N GLN A 657 16.31 13.99 5.51
CA GLN A 657 17.58 14.30 4.84
C GLN A 657 18.10 15.72 5.16
N ASP A 658 17.24 16.63 5.62
CA ASP A 658 17.64 18.00 5.97
C ASP A 658 18.33 18.10 7.35
N TRP A 659 18.47 16.98 8.10
CA TRP A 659 19.14 16.92 9.41
C TRP A 659 20.16 15.78 9.53
N PRO A 660 21.35 16.02 10.15
CA PRO A 660 22.29 14.96 10.50
C PRO A 660 21.73 14.04 11.59
N TYR A 661 22.20 12.79 11.64
CA TYR A 661 21.71 11.75 12.54
C TYR A 661 21.60 12.16 14.02
N PRO A 662 22.62 12.74 14.69
CA PRO A 662 22.51 13.08 16.11
C PRO A 662 21.48 14.19 16.39
N GLU A 663 21.19 15.11 15.46
CA GLU A 663 20.09 16.07 15.60
C GLU A 663 18.73 15.35 15.53
N LYS A 664 18.59 14.34 14.65
CA LYS A 664 17.38 13.50 14.57
C LYS A 664 17.11 12.72 15.87
N ILE A 665 18.17 12.24 16.52
CA ILE A 665 18.06 11.54 17.82
C ILE A 665 17.60 12.47 18.96
N ILE A 666 18.10 13.70 19.03
CA ILE A 666 17.61 14.69 20.01
C ILE A 666 16.13 15.03 19.72
N GLY A 667 15.76 15.22 18.46
CA GLY A 667 14.37 15.45 18.04
C GLY A 667 13.43 14.32 18.46
N TRP A 668 13.73 13.06 18.13
CA TRP A 668 12.91 11.91 18.52
C TRP A 668 12.86 11.66 20.04
N ALA A 669 13.88 12.05 20.80
CA ALA A 669 13.85 11.98 22.27
C ALA A 669 12.89 13.02 22.89
N ALA A 670 12.72 14.16 22.23
CA ALA A 670 11.82 15.25 22.62
C ALA A 670 10.39 15.12 22.04
N HIS A 671 10.23 14.52 20.86
CA HIS A 671 8.97 14.42 20.11
C HIS A 671 8.77 12.97 19.60
N PRO A 672 8.19 12.05 20.42
CA PRO A 672 8.06 10.64 20.09
C PRO A 672 7.15 10.36 18.90
N ILE A 673 7.53 9.36 18.09
CA ILE A 673 6.78 8.96 16.89
C ILE A 673 5.36 8.46 17.20
N ASP A 674 4.40 8.84 16.36
CA ASP A 674 3.09 8.19 16.27
C ASP A 674 3.24 6.82 15.61
N ALA A 675 2.92 5.75 16.34
CA ALA A 675 3.08 4.37 15.91
C ALA A 675 1.79 3.55 16.09
N LEU A 676 1.66 2.46 15.32
CA LEU A 676 0.48 1.59 15.34
C LEU A 676 0.55 0.63 16.55
N GLU A 677 -0.51 0.54 17.36
CA GLU A 677 -0.63 -0.40 18.51
C GLU A 677 -1.50 -1.62 18.14
N ALA A 678 -2.48 -1.43 17.27
CA ALA A 678 -3.40 -2.43 16.72
C ALA A 678 -3.98 -1.90 15.39
N PRO A 679 -4.70 -2.70 14.57
CA PRO A 679 -5.39 -2.20 13.38
C PRO A 679 -6.16 -0.89 13.65
N ASP A 680 -5.97 0.07 12.75
CA ASP A 680 -6.53 1.44 12.77
C ASP A 680 -6.25 2.28 14.05
N THR A 681 -5.42 1.76 14.96
CA THR A 681 -5.20 2.31 16.31
C THR A 681 -3.77 2.84 16.43
N MET A 682 -3.62 4.17 16.29
CA MET A 682 -2.35 4.88 16.48
C MET A 682 -2.20 5.37 17.93
N VAL A 683 -0.97 5.32 18.45
CA VAL A 683 -0.56 5.83 19.77
C VAL A 683 0.79 6.52 19.68
N SER A 684 1.10 7.43 20.61
CA SER A 684 2.48 7.91 20.78
C SER A 684 3.36 6.77 21.32
N GLY A 685 4.42 6.44 20.59
CA GLY A 685 5.16 5.19 20.74
C GLY A 685 5.86 5.00 22.09
N TYR A 686 6.27 6.08 22.73
CA TYR A 686 6.96 6.08 24.04
C TYR A 686 6.80 7.41 24.79
N ARG A 687 7.22 7.48 26.06
CA ARG A 687 7.30 8.76 26.81
C ARG A 687 8.44 9.62 26.30
N LYS A 688 8.17 10.91 26.05
CA LYS A 688 9.22 11.90 25.75
C LYS A 688 10.09 12.23 26.96
N ALA A 689 11.29 12.75 26.70
CA ALA A 689 12.15 13.34 27.71
C ALA A 689 11.59 14.70 28.18
N TRP A 690 12.11 15.24 29.27
CA TRP A 690 11.67 16.52 29.82
C TRP A 690 12.81 17.49 30.13
N TRP A 691 12.50 18.77 29.92
CA TRP A 691 13.35 19.93 30.17
C TRP A 691 12.64 20.86 31.18
N SER A 692 13.32 21.87 31.71
CA SER A 692 12.74 22.87 32.62
C SER A 692 11.56 23.63 32.01
N ASP A 693 11.63 23.86 30.69
CA ASP A 693 10.73 24.69 29.90
C ASP A 693 10.97 24.41 28.40
N SER A 694 10.16 25.04 27.53
CA SER A 694 10.25 24.85 26.07
C SER A 694 11.43 25.55 25.40
N GLU A 695 12.03 26.58 26.00
CA GLU A 695 13.22 27.23 25.43
C GLU A 695 14.47 26.38 25.74
N ALA A 696 14.52 25.72 26.90
CA ALA A 696 15.50 24.68 27.19
C ALA A 696 15.36 23.47 26.26
N GLN A 697 14.13 23.02 25.96
CA GLN A 697 13.90 21.96 24.96
C GLN A 697 14.38 22.40 23.56
N HIS A 698 14.00 23.60 23.10
CA HIS A 698 14.42 24.15 21.81
C HIS A 698 15.96 24.23 21.64
N ASN A 699 16.66 24.62 22.70
CA ASN A 699 18.11 24.77 22.69
C ASN A 699 18.89 23.48 23.01
N ALA A 700 18.21 22.36 23.29
CA ALA A 700 18.82 21.03 23.36
C ALA A 700 19.56 20.67 22.06
N THR A 701 19.05 21.10 20.91
CA THR A 701 19.73 20.94 19.62
C THR A 701 20.85 21.98 19.45
N PRO A 702 22.10 21.55 19.23
CA PRO A 702 23.24 22.46 19.05
C PRO A 702 23.07 23.32 17.81
N LYS A 703 23.64 24.55 17.83
CA LYS A 703 23.59 25.42 16.65
C LYS A 703 24.58 24.92 15.58
N PRO A 704 24.34 25.11 14.26
CA PRO A 704 25.13 24.48 13.19
C PRO A 704 26.65 24.76 13.15
N TRP A 705 27.17 25.67 13.97
CA TRP A 705 28.61 25.96 14.10
C TRP A 705 29.30 25.26 15.27
N GLN A 706 28.55 24.57 16.15
CA GLN A 706 29.04 24.08 17.45
C GLN A 706 30.22 23.10 17.37
N PHE A 707 30.40 22.43 16.24
CA PHE A 707 31.45 21.42 16.00
C PHE A 707 32.31 21.79 14.79
N CYS A 708 32.58 23.08 14.60
CA CYS A 708 33.39 23.59 13.51
C CYS A 708 34.28 24.74 13.98
N ASP A 709 35.47 24.38 14.47
CA ASP A 709 36.46 25.31 15.00
C ASP A 709 37.90 24.93 14.57
N PRO A 710 38.93 25.75 14.86
CA PRO A 710 40.29 25.46 14.41
C PRO A 710 40.88 24.14 14.90
N SER A 711 40.35 23.51 15.96
CA SER A 711 40.86 22.23 16.47
C SER A 711 40.65 21.07 15.51
N ASN A 712 39.49 21.01 14.83
CA ASN A 712 39.20 20.04 13.76
C ASN A 712 39.44 20.63 12.35
N ASN A 713 40.30 21.64 12.23
CA ASN A 713 40.58 22.38 10.99
C ASN A 713 39.31 22.93 10.29
N CYS A 714 38.28 23.33 11.04
CA CYS A 714 37.01 23.80 10.48
C CYS A 714 36.79 25.29 10.76
N THR A 715 36.57 26.10 9.72
CA THR A 715 36.43 27.55 9.82
C THR A 715 35.00 27.95 9.44
N TYR A 716 34.06 27.89 10.40
CA TYR A 716 32.64 28.09 10.12
C TYR A 716 32.34 29.40 9.36
N GLY A 717 31.53 29.30 8.30
CA GLY A 717 31.18 30.43 7.43
C GLY A 717 32.19 30.72 6.30
N SER A 718 33.43 30.23 6.42
CA SER A 718 34.30 30.03 5.26
C SER A 718 33.81 28.84 4.45
N ALA A 719 34.31 28.69 3.23
CA ALA A 719 34.27 27.41 2.55
C ALA A 719 35.56 27.12 1.77
N TYR A 720 35.97 25.87 1.88
CA TYR A 720 37.09 25.27 1.18
C TYR A 720 36.53 24.25 0.19
N VAL A 721 37.29 23.96 -0.84
CA VAL A 721 36.86 23.15 -1.97
C VAL A 721 37.52 21.77 -1.82
N PRO A 722 36.74 20.68 -1.64
CA PRO A 722 37.29 19.33 -1.59
C PRO A 722 38.02 18.97 -2.89
N ASP A 723 39.26 18.48 -2.74
CA ASP A 723 40.09 18.08 -3.87
C ASP A 723 40.96 16.82 -3.67
N ALA A 724 40.79 16.10 -2.55
CA ALA A 724 41.36 14.76 -2.34
C ALA A 724 40.47 13.66 -2.95
N PRO A 725 41.04 12.58 -3.54
CA PRO A 725 40.34 11.56 -4.33
C PRO A 725 39.02 11.02 -3.78
N GLU A 726 38.94 10.80 -2.48
CA GLU A 726 37.84 10.13 -1.79
C GLU A 726 36.56 10.98 -1.62
N VAL A 727 36.66 12.30 -1.67
CA VAL A 727 35.54 13.25 -1.41
C VAL A 727 35.31 14.20 -2.59
N ILE A 728 35.63 13.69 -3.78
CA ILE A 728 35.54 14.41 -5.04
C ILE A 728 34.07 14.69 -5.39
N GLY A 729 33.67 15.97 -5.28
CA GLY A 729 32.30 16.41 -5.52
C GLY A 729 31.42 16.56 -4.26
N GLU A 730 32.02 16.46 -3.07
CA GLU A 730 31.36 16.72 -1.78
C GLU A 730 31.37 18.20 -1.36
N PRO A 731 30.37 18.68 -0.57
CA PRO A 731 30.15 20.07 -0.18
C PRO A 731 31.37 20.98 -0.01
N ALA A 732 31.42 22.05 -0.81
CA ALA A 732 32.30 23.18 -0.57
C ALA A 732 31.84 23.90 0.70
N GLY A 733 32.54 23.62 1.81
CA GLY A 733 32.07 23.91 3.16
C GLY A 733 33.22 24.28 4.09
N PRO A 734 32.92 24.56 5.37
CA PRO A 734 33.89 25.16 6.27
C PRO A 734 35.04 24.23 6.70
N CYS A 735 35.03 22.97 6.29
CA CYS A 735 36.12 22.05 6.56
C CYS A 735 37.38 22.35 5.73
N ALA A 736 38.49 22.67 6.39
CA ALA A 736 39.78 23.01 5.80
C ALA A 736 40.86 21.91 5.93
N HIS A 737 40.53 20.74 6.51
CA HIS A 737 41.47 19.63 6.72
C HIS A 737 42.06 19.16 5.39
N ARG A 738 43.36 18.84 5.38
CA ARG A 738 44.12 18.42 4.18
C ARG A 738 44.82 17.08 4.38
N ASN A 739 44.84 16.26 3.34
CA ASN A 739 45.64 15.04 3.28
C ASN A 739 47.16 15.33 3.19
N THR A 740 47.99 14.29 3.24
CA THR A 740 49.45 14.42 3.13
C THR A 740 49.94 14.97 1.78
N ALA A 741 49.13 14.88 0.73
CA ALA A 741 49.39 15.51 -0.57
C ALA A 741 48.93 16.99 -0.63
N GLY A 742 48.43 17.54 0.49
CA GLY A 742 47.96 18.91 0.60
C GLY A 742 46.55 19.15 0.05
N GLN A 743 45.77 18.11 -0.24
CA GLN A 743 44.42 18.20 -0.82
C GLN A 743 43.34 18.18 0.26
N ILE A 744 42.26 18.97 0.13
CA ILE A 744 41.13 18.98 1.06
C ILE A 744 40.37 17.64 0.97
N ASP A 745 40.35 16.90 2.09
CA ASP A 745 39.82 15.53 2.16
C ASP A 745 38.58 15.36 3.05
N LEU A 746 37.98 16.49 3.43
CA LEU A 746 36.83 16.61 4.35
C LEU A 746 36.98 15.91 5.71
N LYS A 747 38.19 15.50 6.14
CA LYS A 747 38.38 14.84 7.44
C LYS A 747 38.44 15.83 8.62
N CYS A 748 37.56 16.83 8.64
CA CYS A 748 37.34 17.71 9.81
C CYS A 748 36.49 17.00 10.88
N TRP A 749 36.96 15.83 11.30
CA TRP A 749 36.30 14.99 12.28
C TRP A 749 36.39 15.65 13.65
N TYR A 750 35.25 15.80 14.34
CA TYR A 750 35.25 16.56 15.59
C TYR A 750 35.76 15.72 16.75
N HIS A 751 36.63 16.32 17.58
CA HIS A 751 37.36 15.57 18.60
C HIS A 751 37.67 16.38 19.87
N GLY A 752 37.01 17.51 20.07
CA GLY A 752 37.07 18.28 21.32
C GLY A 752 35.89 17.97 22.25
N PRO A 753 35.94 18.38 23.53
CA PRO A 753 34.75 18.56 24.35
C PRO A 753 33.98 19.81 23.89
N ALA A 754 32.66 19.82 24.03
CA ALA A 754 31.81 20.95 23.62
C ALA A 754 30.72 21.27 24.65
N THR A 755 30.14 22.47 24.59
CA THR A 755 29.03 22.89 25.44
C THR A 755 28.25 24.01 24.78
N TRP A 756 26.93 23.87 24.66
CA TRP A 756 26.00 24.93 24.22
C TRP A 756 24.91 25.25 25.25
N GLN A 757 24.66 24.35 26.21
CA GLN A 757 23.59 24.44 27.21
C GLN A 757 24.15 24.06 28.61
N PRO A 758 23.83 24.79 29.70
CA PRO A 758 24.29 24.46 31.05
C PRO A 758 23.56 23.22 31.61
N CYS A 759 24.10 22.04 31.30
CA CYS A 759 23.41 20.76 31.49
C CYS A 759 22.94 20.35 32.89
N PRO A 760 23.56 20.76 34.02
CA PRO A 760 22.99 20.46 35.34
C PRO A 760 21.54 20.94 35.49
N ASN A 761 21.22 22.10 34.91
CA ASN A 761 19.94 22.78 35.09
C ASN A 761 19.02 22.70 33.86
N LEU A 762 19.57 22.85 32.64
CA LEU A 762 18.78 23.02 31.41
C LEU A 762 18.84 21.85 30.43
N CYS A 763 19.71 20.86 30.60
CA CYS A 763 19.71 19.70 29.70
C CYS A 763 18.62 18.69 30.07
N GLY A 764 18.11 18.01 29.06
CA GLY A 764 16.97 17.11 29.10
C GLY A 764 17.20 15.89 29.96
N ASN A 765 16.11 15.34 30.49
CA ASN A 765 16.12 14.30 31.51
C ASN A 765 15.16 13.17 31.10
N GLU A 766 15.48 11.97 31.56
CA GLU A 766 14.75 10.73 31.24
C GLU A 766 13.32 10.70 31.82
N VAL A 767 12.43 9.94 31.17
CA VAL A 767 11.17 9.46 31.76
C VAL A 767 11.09 7.94 31.59
N LEU A 768 11.29 7.19 32.66
CA LEU A 768 11.02 5.74 32.66
C LEU A 768 9.50 5.51 32.75
N ARG A 769 8.93 4.66 31.89
CA ARG A 769 7.51 4.23 31.99
C ARG A 769 7.38 2.95 32.82
N PHE A 770 8.41 2.12 32.85
CA PHE A 770 8.43 0.79 33.46
C PHE A 770 9.60 0.63 34.43
N ASP A 771 9.31 0.51 35.72
CA ASP A 771 10.33 0.31 36.76
C ASP A 771 11.21 -0.94 36.51
N PRO A 772 12.44 -0.99 37.04
CA PRO A 772 13.29 -2.18 36.93
C PRO A 772 12.62 -3.44 37.49
N GLY A 773 12.49 -4.49 36.67
CA GLY A 773 11.79 -5.72 36.99
C GLY A 773 10.31 -5.77 36.58
N TYR A 774 9.80 -4.78 35.85
CA TYR A 774 8.40 -4.74 35.41
C TYR A 774 8.06 -5.91 34.46
N ALA A 775 6.87 -6.51 34.64
CA ALA A 775 6.44 -7.68 33.89
C ALA A 775 6.32 -7.46 32.36
N TYR A 776 6.58 -8.52 31.59
CA TYR A 776 6.49 -8.53 30.13
C TYR A 776 5.15 -7.95 29.65
N GLN A 777 5.20 -7.05 28.66
CA GLN A 777 3.99 -6.48 28.06
C GLN A 777 3.43 -7.44 27.01
N GLU A 778 2.15 -7.78 27.12
CA GLU A 778 1.46 -8.77 26.28
C GLU A 778 1.55 -8.47 24.78
N ASP A 779 1.62 -9.52 23.97
CA ASP A 779 1.70 -9.43 22.50
C ASP A 779 0.41 -8.87 21.88
N GLY A 780 0.46 -8.49 20.60
CA GLY A 780 -0.74 -8.12 19.85
C GLY A 780 -1.59 -9.33 19.45
N LEU A 781 -2.90 -9.14 19.38
CA LEU A 781 -3.88 -10.15 18.93
C LEU A 781 -4.51 -9.78 17.58
N ALA A 782 -3.85 -8.91 16.81
CA ALA A 782 -4.32 -8.49 15.49
C ALA A 782 -4.42 -9.68 14.53
N TYR A 783 -5.49 -9.71 13.73
CA TYR A 783 -5.78 -10.74 12.72
C TYR A 783 -5.46 -12.16 13.21
N PRO A 784 -6.28 -12.75 14.10
CA PRO A 784 -6.06 -14.10 14.58
C PRO A 784 -6.08 -15.11 13.40
N PRO A 785 -5.19 -16.12 13.41
CA PRO A 785 -5.17 -17.15 12.39
C PRO A 785 -6.35 -18.14 12.52
N ALA A 786 -6.59 -18.94 11.48
CA ALA A 786 -7.52 -20.07 11.52
C ALA A 786 -6.75 -21.35 11.86
N CYS A 787 -7.06 -21.95 13.01
CA CYS A 787 -6.31 -23.08 13.59
C CYS A 787 -7.13 -24.38 13.62
N ASP A 788 -8.21 -24.43 12.83
CA ASP A 788 -9.07 -25.58 12.61
C ASP A 788 -9.62 -25.56 11.16
N LEU A 789 -10.32 -26.63 10.77
CA LEU A 789 -10.97 -26.76 9.45
C LEU A 789 -12.44 -26.32 9.47
N SER A 790 -12.81 -25.34 10.29
CA SER A 790 -14.18 -24.81 10.29
C SER A 790 -14.56 -24.19 8.94
N GLY A 791 -15.82 -24.37 8.53
CA GLY A 791 -16.33 -23.92 7.23
C GLY A 791 -16.19 -24.93 6.08
N ILE A 792 -15.56 -26.09 6.28
CA ILE A 792 -15.52 -27.19 5.29
C ILE A 792 -16.00 -28.53 5.87
N PRO A 793 -16.47 -29.48 5.03
CA PRO A 793 -16.90 -30.80 5.51
C PRO A 793 -15.75 -31.63 6.08
N VAL A 794 -16.04 -32.51 7.04
CA VAL A 794 -15.05 -33.45 7.62
C VAL A 794 -14.52 -34.49 6.62
N THR A 795 -15.12 -34.60 5.43
CA THR A 795 -14.66 -35.41 4.30
C THR A 795 -13.71 -34.67 3.36
N ALA A 796 -13.41 -33.39 3.63
CA ALA A 796 -12.49 -32.61 2.84
C ALA A 796 -11.03 -33.09 3.03
N ARG A 797 -10.35 -33.33 1.91
CA ARG A 797 -8.89 -33.50 1.88
C ARG A 797 -8.28 -32.10 1.76
N VAL A 798 -7.33 -31.74 2.62
CA VAL A 798 -6.76 -30.38 2.70
C VAL A 798 -5.26 -30.42 2.46
N ILE A 799 -4.72 -29.42 1.77
CA ILE A 799 -3.28 -29.18 1.63
C ILE A 799 -3.05 -27.71 2.03
N ASP A 800 -2.23 -27.50 3.05
CA ASP A 800 -1.84 -26.19 3.55
C ASP A 800 -0.72 -25.55 2.70
N ASP A 801 -0.31 -24.32 3.01
CA ASP A 801 0.76 -23.62 2.29
C ASP A 801 2.19 -23.93 2.82
N VAL A 802 2.29 -24.72 3.89
CA VAL A 802 3.54 -25.18 4.52
C VAL A 802 3.42 -26.64 4.97
N PRO A 803 4.43 -27.52 4.75
CA PRO A 803 4.34 -28.93 5.14
C PRO A 803 4.10 -29.16 6.63
N ASP A 804 3.37 -30.21 7.02
CA ASP A 804 3.03 -30.61 8.42
C ASP A 804 4.10 -30.32 9.48
N GLY A 805 5.38 -30.58 9.16
CA GLY A 805 6.54 -30.33 10.03
C GLY A 805 6.93 -28.86 10.23
N VAL A 806 6.07 -27.91 9.85
CA VAL A 806 6.22 -26.46 10.09
C VAL A 806 5.21 -26.04 11.17
N PRO A 807 5.67 -25.70 12.39
CA PRO A 807 4.79 -25.21 13.45
C PRO A 807 4.50 -23.71 13.27
N SER A 808 3.33 -23.26 13.74
CA SER A 808 3.00 -21.83 13.75
C SER A 808 3.87 -21.04 14.73
N VAL A 809 4.30 -19.85 14.31
CA VAL A 809 5.00 -18.86 15.16
C VAL A 809 3.99 -17.96 15.90
N ARG A 810 2.72 -17.93 15.45
CA ARG A 810 1.61 -17.39 16.25
C ARG A 810 1.37 -18.34 17.45
N PRO A 811 1.19 -17.81 18.68
CA PRO A 811 0.85 -18.64 19.83
C PRO A 811 -0.50 -19.34 19.63
N ASP A 812 -0.65 -20.48 20.30
CA ASP A 812 -1.90 -21.25 20.42
C ASP A 812 -2.55 -21.73 19.10
N CYS A 813 -1.84 -21.62 17.97
CA CYS A 813 -2.28 -22.12 16.67
C CYS A 813 -1.60 -23.45 16.32
N GLY A 814 -2.27 -24.56 16.66
CA GLY A 814 -1.91 -25.89 16.18
C GLY A 814 -2.48 -26.17 14.79
N ARG A 815 -1.96 -27.21 14.12
CA ARG A 815 -2.53 -27.78 12.89
C ARG A 815 -3.11 -29.17 13.22
N PRO A 816 -4.41 -29.28 13.56
CA PRO A 816 -5.08 -30.56 13.85
C PRO A 816 -5.42 -31.42 12.62
N TRP A 817 -4.88 -31.11 11.45
CA TRP A 817 -5.00 -31.89 10.21
C TRP A 817 -3.63 -32.39 9.73
N THR A 818 -3.61 -33.05 8.58
CA THR A 818 -2.39 -33.51 7.90
C THR A 818 -2.55 -33.24 6.41
N ASP A 819 -1.49 -32.78 5.75
CA ASP A 819 -1.53 -32.39 4.34
C ASP A 819 -1.79 -33.60 3.42
N ALA A 820 -2.96 -33.61 2.76
CA ALA A 820 -3.41 -34.65 1.82
C ALA A 820 -2.76 -34.49 0.43
N GLY A 821 -1.45 -34.24 0.40
CA GLY A 821 -0.71 -33.86 -0.80
C GLY A 821 0.47 -32.94 -0.52
N THR A 822 0.87 -32.18 -1.53
CA THR A 822 2.00 -31.24 -1.46
C THR A 822 1.63 -29.89 -2.04
N PHE A 823 1.93 -28.82 -1.30
CA PHE A 823 2.09 -27.49 -1.87
C PHE A 823 3.55 -27.24 -2.30
N GLY A 824 3.74 -26.41 -3.31
CA GLY A 824 5.05 -25.88 -3.68
C GLY A 824 4.94 -24.57 -4.43
N LEU A 825 5.83 -23.62 -4.11
CA LEU A 825 6.05 -22.41 -4.88
C LEU A 825 7.04 -22.70 -6.01
N ARG A 826 6.79 -22.12 -7.18
CA ARG A 826 7.69 -22.11 -8.33
C ARG A 826 7.99 -20.67 -8.71
N TYR A 827 9.28 -20.40 -8.86
CA TYR A 827 9.79 -19.14 -9.39
C TYR A 827 10.33 -19.30 -10.80
N LYS A 828 10.16 -18.26 -11.62
CA LYS A 828 10.78 -18.22 -12.95
C LYS A 828 12.26 -17.87 -12.86
N PRO A 829 13.17 -18.65 -13.48
CA PRO A 829 14.57 -18.26 -13.63
C PRO A 829 14.70 -17.17 -14.68
N ASP A 830 15.76 -16.38 -14.56
CA ASP A 830 16.14 -15.29 -15.45
C ASP A 830 17.48 -15.56 -16.16
N ALA A 831 18.13 -14.52 -16.69
CA ALA A 831 19.23 -14.65 -17.66
C ALA A 831 20.54 -15.25 -17.13
N THR A 832 20.77 -15.26 -15.80
CA THR A 832 21.78 -16.15 -15.19
C THR A 832 21.15 -17.15 -14.23
N GLY A 833 19.90 -16.94 -13.76
CA GLY A 833 19.02 -17.98 -13.19
C GLY A 833 18.50 -17.80 -11.76
N ARG A 834 18.42 -16.58 -11.18
CA ARG A 834 17.88 -16.36 -9.80
C ARG A 834 16.37 -16.29 -9.93
N TYR A 835 15.79 -16.14 -8.76
CA TYR A 835 14.36 -16.11 -8.57
C TYR A 835 14.01 -14.79 -7.89
N PRO A 836 14.07 -13.64 -8.60
CA PRO A 836 13.68 -12.35 -8.04
C PRO A 836 12.24 -12.35 -7.50
N GLY A 837 11.38 -13.25 -7.98
CA GLY A 837 10.07 -13.54 -7.36
C GLY A 837 10.14 -13.90 -5.87
N LYS A 838 11.25 -14.39 -5.33
CA LYS A 838 11.48 -14.58 -3.88
C LYS A 838 11.59 -13.27 -3.10
N ILE A 839 12.08 -12.22 -3.73
CA ILE A 839 12.17 -10.88 -3.14
C ILE A 839 10.76 -10.29 -3.00
N ASP A 840 9.94 -10.48 -4.04
CA ASP A 840 8.51 -10.12 -4.10
C ASP A 840 7.59 -11.09 -3.35
N THR A 841 8.15 -12.23 -2.90
CA THR A 841 7.48 -13.15 -1.97
C THR A 841 7.68 -12.68 -0.54
N HIS A 842 6.60 -12.75 0.23
CA HIS A 842 6.56 -12.47 1.65
C HIS A 842 5.80 -13.60 2.37
N GLN A 843 6.02 -13.73 3.67
CA GLN A 843 5.28 -14.64 4.55
C GLN A 843 4.63 -13.84 5.68
N LEU A 844 3.40 -14.20 6.06
CA LEU A 844 2.70 -13.63 7.21
C LEU A 844 1.99 -14.73 8.01
N GLY A 845 2.03 -14.66 9.34
CA GLY A 845 1.29 -15.56 10.22
C GLY A 845 -0.16 -15.14 10.43
N MET A 846 -0.94 -15.18 9.36
CA MET A 846 -2.42 -15.14 9.34
C MET A 846 -2.87 -16.34 8.48
N GLY A 847 -4.11 -16.41 8.01
CA GLY A 847 -4.55 -17.52 7.17
C GLY A 847 -4.75 -18.83 7.94
N LEU A 848 -4.77 -19.96 7.23
CA LEU A 848 -4.86 -21.29 7.86
C LEU A 848 -3.50 -21.65 8.52
N GLY A 849 -3.53 -22.41 9.62
CA GLY A 849 -2.33 -22.82 10.37
C GLY A 849 -1.53 -21.65 11.00
N GLY A 850 -1.96 -20.41 10.79
CA GLY A 850 -1.16 -19.21 11.07
C GLY A 850 0.06 -19.09 10.18
N HIS A 851 -0.08 -19.41 8.88
CA HIS A 851 0.86 -19.04 7.83
C HIS A 851 0.10 -18.76 6.51
N PHE A 852 0.57 -17.77 5.73
CA PHE A 852 0.25 -17.66 4.31
C PHE A 852 1.39 -16.95 3.54
N TRP A 853 1.67 -17.38 2.31
CA TRP A 853 2.58 -16.68 1.38
C TRP A 853 1.86 -15.55 0.64
N MET A 854 2.58 -14.48 0.33
CA MET A 854 2.08 -13.34 -0.44
C MET A 854 3.03 -12.98 -1.58
N ALA A 855 2.48 -12.62 -2.73
CA ALA A 855 3.21 -11.93 -3.81
C ALA A 855 2.40 -10.75 -4.36
N ASN A 856 3.05 -9.79 -5.03
CA ASN A 856 2.34 -8.68 -5.67
C ASN A 856 1.93 -9.06 -7.09
N THR A 857 0.73 -8.68 -7.54
CA THR A 857 0.16 -9.15 -8.81
C THR A 857 0.63 -8.34 -10.01
N ARG A 858 1.03 -9.02 -11.09
CA ARG A 858 1.76 -8.40 -12.22
C ARG A 858 1.18 -8.88 -13.56
N SER A 859 1.32 -8.09 -14.61
CA SER A 859 0.86 -8.47 -15.95
C SER A 859 1.82 -9.47 -16.60
N ALA A 860 1.30 -10.32 -17.49
CA ALA A 860 2.10 -11.38 -18.11
C ALA A 860 3.28 -10.81 -18.91
N GLY A 861 4.49 -11.35 -18.68
CA GLY A 861 5.71 -10.91 -19.37
C GLY A 861 6.26 -9.56 -18.89
N THR A 862 5.60 -8.87 -17.96
CA THR A 862 6.18 -7.73 -17.25
C THR A 862 7.54 -8.17 -16.68
N LEU A 863 8.60 -7.41 -16.96
CA LEU A 863 9.96 -7.70 -16.48
C LEU A 863 10.55 -9.01 -17.05
N GLY A 864 10.03 -9.51 -18.17
CA GLY A 864 10.34 -10.84 -18.70
C GLY A 864 9.73 -11.99 -17.88
N GLY A 865 8.87 -11.68 -16.90
CA GLY A 865 8.28 -12.64 -15.98
C GLY A 865 9.17 -13.06 -14.81
N ARG A 866 10.28 -12.36 -14.53
CA ARG A 866 11.24 -12.73 -13.47
C ARG A 866 10.74 -12.52 -12.03
N LEU A 867 9.50 -12.02 -11.88
CA LEU A 867 8.74 -11.95 -10.62
C LEU A 867 7.47 -12.82 -10.64
N ASP A 868 7.30 -13.66 -11.65
CA ASP A 868 6.15 -14.57 -11.72
C ASP A 868 6.32 -15.62 -10.60
N VAL A 869 5.29 -15.75 -9.76
CA VAL A 869 5.24 -16.69 -8.63
C VAL A 869 4.00 -17.56 -8.81
N ASP A 870 4.22 -18.85 -8.99
CA ASP A 870 3.13 -19.84 -9.08
C ASP A 870 3.14 -20.73 -7.84
N GLY A 871 2.03 -20.80 -7.12
CA GLY A 871 1.81 -21.78 -6.05
C GLY A 871 0.96 -22.93 -6.57
N THR A 872 1.40 -24.17 -6.37
CA THR A 872 0.67 -25.37 -6.85
C THR A 872 0.43 -26.36 -5.73
N TRP A 873 -0.84 -26.73 -5.51
CA TRP A 873 -1.30 -27.78 -4.60
C TRP A 873 -1.60 -29.05 -5.41
N ARG A 874 -1.03 -30.19 -4.99
CA ARG A 874 -1.12 -31.50 -5.67
C ARG A 874 -1.62 -32.55 -4.69
N PHE A 875 -2.78 -33.15 -4.95
CA PHE A 875 -3.36 -34.14 -4.04
C PHE A 875 -2.67 -35.52 -4.13
N ASP A 876 -2.53 -36.17 -2.98
CA ASP A 876 -1.88 -37.49 -2.81
C ASP A 876 -2.72 -38.67 -3.32
N GLN A 877 -4.00 -38.43 -3.58
CA GLN A 877 -5.00 -39.43 -3.95
C GLN A 877 -5.65 -39.08 -5.30
N GLU A 878 -6.02 -40.13 -6.03
CA GLU A 878 -6.73 -40.03 -7.29
C GLU A 878 -8.25 -39.91 -7.06
N HIS A 879 -8.94 -39.32 -8.04
CA HIS A 879 -10.38 -39.16 -8.06
C HIS A 879 -10.92 -39.38 -9.48
N HIS A 880 -11.89 -40.26 -9.63
CA HIS A 880 -12.57 -40.57 -10.91
C HIS A 880 -14.06 -40.26 -10.74
N GLY A 881 -14.44 -39.00 -10.99
CA GLY A 881 -15.75 -38.51 -10.59
C GLY A 881 -15.82 -36.99 -10.52
N ARG A 882 -16.73 -36.46 -9.70
CA ARG A 882 -16.90 -35.02 -9.50
C ARG A 882 -16.28 -34.61 -8.16
N GLY A 883 -15.63 -33.45 -8.13
CA GLY A 883 -15.05 -32.88 -6.93
C GLY A 883 -15.23 -31.37 -6.86
N ARG A 884 -15.52 -30.85 -5.68
CA ARG A 884 -15.54 -29.41 -5.41
C ARG A 884 -14.19 -28.97 -4.89
N ILE A 885 -13.63 -27.92 -5.50
CA ILE A 885 -12.40 -27.29 -5.02
C ILE A 885 -12.76 -26.06 -4.19
N LEU A 886 -12.18 -25.97 -3.01
CA LEU A 886 -12.26 -24.82 -2.11
C LEU A 886 -10.85 -24.26 -1.87
N VAL A 887 -10.75 -22.96 -1.65
CA VAL A 887 -9.51 -22.25 -1.26
C VAL A 887 -9.75 -21.53 0.06
N HIS A 888 -8.76 -21.52 0.93
CA HIS A 888 -8.77 -20.65 2.10
C HIS A 888 -8.28 -19.24 1.70
N LEU A 889 -8.88 -18.21 2.30
CA LEU A 889 -8.60 -16.81 1.99
C LEU A 889 -8.30 -16.04 3.29
N PRO A 890 -7.08 -15.50 3.45
CA PRO A 890 -6.72 -14.73 4.64
C PRO A 890 -7.33 -13.31 4.60
N PRO A 891 -7.26 -12.55 5.71
CA PRO A 891 -7.62 -11.14 5.74
C PRO A 891 -6.66 -10.33 4.87
N LEU A 892 -7.15 -9.77 3.75
CA LEU A 892 -6.30 -9.13 2.75
C LEU A 892 -6.99 -7.92 2.12
N VAL A 893 -6.81 -6.75 2.75
CA VAL A 893 -7.45 -5.48 2.34
C VAL A 893 -6.99 -5.01 0.96
N ASN A 894 -5.69 -5.10 0.65
CA ASN A 894 -5.14 -4.81 -0.68
C ASN A 894 -5.11 -6.07 -1.59
N GLY A 895 -5.98 -7.04 -1.33
CA GLY A 895 -6.07 -8.26 -2.12
C GLY A 895 -6.55 -8.00 -3.55
N THR A 896 -6.12 -8.85 -4.47
CA THR A 896 -6.66 -8.82 -5.83
C THR A 896 -8.12 -9.24 -5.86
N THR A 897 -8.91 -8.53 -6.67
CA THR A 897 -10.30 -8.91 -6.96
C THR A 897 -10.42 -9.95 -8.06
N ARG A 898 -9.29 -10.33 -8.69
CA ARG A 898 -9.22 -11.30 -9.79
C ARG A 898 -7.97 -12.17 -9.65
N ALA A 899 -7.94 -13.05 -8.64
CA ALA A 899 -6.94 -14.11 -8.54
C ALA A 899 -7.26 -15.23 -9.54
N TYR A 900 -6.28 -15.67 -10.33
CA TYR A 900 -6.46 -16.67 -11.39
C TYR A 900 -5.94 -18.03 -10.94
N TYR A 901 -6.85 -18.95 -10.68
CA TYR A 901 -6.55 -20.34 -10.34
C TYR A 901 -6.75 -21.23 -11.57
N THR A 902 -5.76 -22.05 -11.90
CA THR A 902 -5.87 -23.12 -12.90
C THR A 902 -6.09 -24.45 -12.20
N VAL A 903 -7.26 -25.04 -12.38
CA VAL A 903 -7.63 -26.38 -11.88
C VAL A 903 -7.45 -27.37 -13.02
N LYS A 904 -6.69 -28.44 -12.81
CA LYS A 904 -6.58 -29.53 -13.80
C LYS A 904 -7.79 -30.44 -13.72
N THR A 905 -8.45 -30.66 -14.85
CA THR A 905 -9.65 -31.51 -14.94
C THR A 905 -9.46 -32.60 -15.99
N ARG A 906 -10.35 -33.60 -16.02
CA ARG A 906 -10.33 -34.65 -17.05
C ARG A 906 -10.57 -34.12 -18.47
N TRP A 907 -11.02 -32.87 -18.61
CA TRP A 907 -11.24 -32.16 -19.85
C TRP A 907 -10.19 -31.05 -20.09
N GLY A 908 -9.01 -31.15 -19.47
CA GLY A 908 -7.94 -30.15 -19.54
C GLY A 908 -7.99 -29.11 -18.42
N ASP A 909 -7.14 -28.09 -18.55
CA ASP A 909 -6.95 -27.05 -17.54
C ASP A 909 -8.10 -26.02 -17.55
N ARG A 910 -8.56 -25.61 -16.36
CA ARG A 910 -9.74 -24.74 -16.17
C ARG A 910 -9.42 -23.54 -15.30
N ILE A 911 -9.72 -22.36 -15.82
CA ILE A 911 -9.48 -21.10 -15.11
C ILE A 911 -10.68 -20.76 -14.23
N SER A 912 -10.44 -20.63 -12.93
CA SER A 912 -11.39 -20.05 -11.99
C SER A 912 -10.83 -18.72 -11.48
N VAL A 913 -11.62 -17.65 -11.61
CA VAL A 913 -11.27 -16.33 -11.10
C VAL A 913 -12.06 -16.08 -9.81
N LEU A 914 -11.38 -15.56 -8.80
CA LEU A 914 -11.94 -15.32 -7.47
C LEU A 914 -11.45 -13.99 -6.88
N ASN A 915 -12.31 -13.35 -6.10
CA ASN A 915 -11.96 -12.17 -5.30
C ASN A 915 -11.32 -12.59 -3.97
N GLN A 916 -10.00 -12.42 -3.82
CA GLN A 916 -9.32 -12.67 -2.55
C GLN A 916 -9.50 -11.53 -1.53
N ARG A 917 -9.88 -10.32 -1.97
CA ARG A 917 -10.06 -9.17 -1.08
C ARG A 917 -11.18 -9.40 -0.07
N GLY A 918 -10.88 -9.17 1.20
CA GLY A 918 -11.86 -9.27 2.29
C GLY A 918 -11.21 -9.14 3.66
N ALA A 919 -12.06 -9.00 4.68
CA ALA A 919 -11.67 -9.13 6.08
C ALA A 919 -12.00 -10.54 6.58
N GLY A 920 -11.16 -11.09 7.47
CA GLY A 920 -11.35 -12.41 8.06
C GLY A 920 -10.84 -13.58 7.21
N ASN A 921 -10.44 -14.64 7.90
CA ASN A 921 -10.20 -15.97 7.36
C ASN A 921 -11.52 -16.56 6.86
N ARG A 922 -11.54 -17.19 5.68
CA ARG A 922 -12.75 -17.81 5.10
C ARG A 922 -12.40 -18.83 4.03
N TRP A 923 -13.21 -19.89 3.91
CA TRP A 923 -13.19 -20.77 2.75
C TRP A 923 -14.07 -20.21 1.63
N ALA A 924 -13.62 -20.34 0.39
CA ALA A 924 -14.34 -19.93 -0.81
C ALA A 924 -14.28 -21.02 -1.89
N SER A 925 -15.33 -21.12 -2.70
CA SER A 925 -15.39 -22.09 -3.80
C SER A 925 -14.51 -21.64 -4.98
N LEU A 926 -13.84 -22.56 -5.65
CA LEU A 926 -13.38 -22.36 -7.04
C LEU A 926 -14.37 -22.93 -8.07
N GLY A 927 -15.30 -23.78 -7.64
CA GLY A 927 -16.27 -24.47 -8.48
C GLY A 927 -16.26 -25.99 -8.27
N THR A 928 -17.14 -26.67 -9.00
CA THR A 928 -17.19 -28.14 -9.06
C THR A 928 -16.72 -28.61 -10.44
N PHE A 929 -15.81 -29.58 -10.46
CA PHE A 929 -15.10 -30.04 -11.65
C PHE A 929 -15.12 -31.57 -11.74
N ALA A 930 -14.85 -32.11 -12.93
CA ALA A 930 -14.71 -33.55 -13.16
C ALA A 930 -13.24 -33.96 -13.25
N PHE A 931 -12.84 -34.95 -12.45
CA PHE A 931 -11.47 -35.47 -12.35
C PHE A 931 -11.40 -36.92 -12.82
N ASP A 932 -10.22 -37.30 -13.30
CA ASP A 932 -9.90 -38.65 -13.79
C ASP A 932 -8.41 -38.91 -13.54
N GLY A 933 -8.04 -38.88 -12.25
CA GLY A 933 -6.66 -38.80 -11.78
C GLY A 933 -6.52 -37.90 -10.55
N ARG A 934 -5.30 -37.41 -10.27
CA ARG A 934 -4.99 -36.58 -9.09
C ARG A 934 -5.47 -35.13 -9.30
N PRO A 935 -6.30 -34.57 -8.39
CA PRO A 935 -6.61 -33.15 -8.42
C PRO A 935 -5.34 -32.29 -8.27
N GLU A 936 -5.23 -31.25 -9.10
CA GLU A 936 -4.13 -30.28 -9.07
C GLU A 936 -4.70 -28.87 -9.27
N VAL A 937 -4.23 -27.91 -8.46
CA VAL A 937 -4.62 -26.50 -8.52
C VAL A 937 -3.36 -25.65 -8.54
N THR A 938 -3.25 -24.70 -9.46
CA THR A 938 -2.18 -23.70 -9.50
C THR A 938 -2.76 -22.30 -9.40
N LEU A 939 -2.26 -21.48 -8.49
CA LEU A 939 -2.51 -20.03 -8.43
C LEU A 939 -1.27 -19.31 -8.94
N SER A 940 -1.44 -18.21 -9.68
CA SER A 940 -0.33 -17.37 -10.14
C SER A 940 -0.45 -15.94 -9.62
N SER A 941 0.69 -15.28 -9.39
CA SER A 941 0.77 -13.82 -9.23
C SER A 941 0.52 -13.06 -10.55
N VAL A 942 0.50 -13.76 -11.69
CA VAL A 942 0.23 -13.15 -12.99
C VAL A 942 -1.28 -12.91 -13.17
N THR A 943 -1.67 -11.63 -13.25
CA THR A 943 -3.07 -11.20 -13.44
C THR A 943 -3.18 -10.15 -14.55
N PRO A 944 -4.18 -10.19 -15.44
CA PRO A 944 -4.40 -9.15 -16.45
C PRO A 944 -4.59 -7.76 -15.82
N GLY A 945 -3.74 -6.80 -16.19
CA GLY A 945 -3.74 -5.45 -15.61
C GLY A 945 -3.03 -5.34 -14.25
N GLY A 946 -2.34 -6.39 -13.79
CA GLY A 946 -1.51 -6.33 -12.59
C GLY A 946 -0.31 -5.39 -12.77
N ASP A 947 -0.13 -4.48 -11.81
CA ASP A 947 0.85 -3.38 -11.80
C ASP A 947 1.73 -3.38 -10.53
N GLY A 948 1.62 -4.41 -9.69
CA GLY A 948 2.26 -4.51 -8.38
C GLY A 948 1.49 -3.85 -7.21
N SER A 949 0.34 -3.21 -7.45
CA SER A 949 -0.44 -2.56 -6.37
C SER A 949 -1.31 -3.52 -5.55
N GLN A 950 -1.79 -4.59 -6.18
CA GLN A 950 -2.63 -5.61 -5.55
C GLN A 950 -1.79 -6.83 -5.16
N ARG A 951 -2.27 -7.59 -4.17
CA ARG A 951 -1.59 -8.77 -3.63
C ARG A 951 -2.38 -10.05 -3.93
N VAL A 952 -1.66 -11.11 -4.23
CA VAL A 952 -2.18 -12.49 -4.20
C VAL A 952 -1.69 -13.16 -2.92
N ALA A 953 -2.56 -13.95 -2.29
CA ALA A 953 -2.23 -14.85 -1.19
C ALA A 953 -2.24 -16.30 -1.66
N PHE A 954 -1.27 -17.09 -1.19
CA PHE A 954 -1.27 -18.55 -1.28
C PHE A 954 -1.41 -19.07 0.16
N ASP A 955 -2.47 -19.83 0.40
CA ASP A 955 -2.95 -20.33 1.69
C ASP A 955 -3.37 -21.80 1.43
N ALA A 956 -4.32 -22.38 2.16
CA ALA A 956 -4.73 -23.77 1.93
C ALA A 956 -5.67 -23.98 0.72
N VAL A 957 -5.65 -25.19 0.17
CA VAL A 957 -6.63 -25.73 -0.80
C VAL A 957 -7.30 -26.98 -0.22
N ALA A 958 -8.61 -27.11 -0.39
CA ALA A 958 -9.37 -28.29 0.00
C ALA A 958 -10.12 -28.91 -1.18
N PHE A 959 -10.06 -30.24 -1.28
CA PHE A 959 -10.84 -31.06 -2.20
C PHE A 959 -11.98 -31.75 -1.44
N VAL A 960 -13.22 -31.59 -1.90
CA VAL A 960 -14.39 -32.30 -1.38
C VAL A 960 -14.92 -33.25 -2.46
N PRO A 961 -14.97 -34.58 -2.23
CA PRO A 961 -15.64 -35.53 -3.12
C PRO A 961 -17.11 -35.16 -3.33
N ALA A 962 -17.60 -35.30 -4.55
CA ALA A 962 -18.91 -34.78 -4.96
C ALA A 962 -19.66 -35.76 -5.90
N ASP A 963 -19.53 -37.06 -5.64
CA ASP A 963 -19.94 -38.11 -6.60
C ASP A 963 -21.45 -38.42 -6.62
N GLY A 964 -22.22 -37.89 -5.66
CA GLY A 964 -23.69 -37.88 -5.65
C GLY A 964 -24.26 -36.62 -6.30
N TYR A 965 -24.30 -36.57 -7.63
CA TYR A 965 -24.89 -35.47 -8.41
C TYR A 965 -25.86 -36.06 -9.46
N GLN A 966 -27.17 -35.90 -9.27
CA GLN A 966 -28.16 -36.33 -10.28
C GLN A 966 -28.39 -35.23 -11.34
N PRO A 967 -28.80 -35.62 -12.57
CA PRO A 967 -29.16 -34.68 -13.62
C PRO A 967 -30.43 -33.87 -13.29
N VAL A 968 -30.41 -32.58 -13.60
CA VAL A 968 -31.58 -31.68 -13.69
C VAL A 968 -31.75 -31.38 -15.17
N LYS A 969 -32.88 -31.78 -15.74
CA LYS A 969 -33.12 -31.62 -17.19
C LYS A 969 -33.76 -30.28 -17.49
N VAL A 970 -33.06 -29.45 -18.25
CA VAL A 970 -33.56 -28.16 -18.75
C VAL A 970 -33.97 -28.30 -20.22
N MET A 971 -35.11 -27.72 -20.57
CA MET A 971 -35.46 -27.36 -21.93
C MET A 971 -35.66 -25.85 -22.01
N HIS A 972 -35.17 -25.25 -23.10
CA HIS A 972 -35.43 -23.85 -23.42
C HIS A 972 -35.82 -23.72 -24.90
N TRP A 973 -36.84 -22.91 -25.19
CA TRP A 973 -37.28 -22.62 -26.55
C TRP A 973 -37.92 -21.22 -26.61
N ASN A 974 -37.47 -20.34 -27.51
CA ASN A 974 -38.34 -19.27 -28.01
C ASN A 974 -39.38 -19.90 -28.94
N ILE A 975 -40.67 -19.74 -28.65
CA ILE A 975 -41.73 -20.47 -29.37
C ILE A 975 -42.43 -19.63 -30.45
N ALA A 976 -41.99 -18.38 -30.67
CA ALA A 976 -42.61 -17.44 -31.61
C ALA A 976 -44.16 -17.42 -31.49
N GLY A 977 -44.66 -17.47 -30.24
CA GLY A 977 -46.05 -17.78 -29.92
C GLY A 977 -47.01 -16.70 -30.38
N ALA A 978 -46.56 -15.44 -30.40
CA ALA A 978 -47.22 -14.32 -31.07
C ALA A 978 -46.73 -14.13 -32.52
N ALA A 979 -45.42 -14.16 -32.75
CA ALA A 979 -44.81 -13.74 -34.02
C ALA A 979 -45.07 -14.66 -35.22
N ILE A 980 -45.12 -15.99 -35.00
CA ILE A 980 -45.40 -16.99 -36.04
C ILE A 980 -46.75 -17.68 -35.79
N ASN A 981 -47.08 -17.97 -34.53
CA ASN A 981 -48.25 -18.79 -34.18
C ASN A 981 -49.52 -17.98 -33.86
N TRP A 982 -49.50 -16.65 -33.97
CA TRP A 982 -50.68 -15.76 -33.80
C TRP A 982 -51.51 -16.00 -32.52
N GLY A 983 -50.86 -16.49 -31.45
CA GLY A 983 -51.49 -16.79 -30.18
C GLY A 983 -52.23 -18.14 -30.10
N GLU A 984 -52.17 -18.98 -31.15
CA GLU A 984 -52.82 -20.29 -31.23
C GLU A 984 -52.21 -21.36 -30.31
N GLU A 985 -52.95 -22.44 -30.07
CA GLU A 985 -52.56 -23.49 -29.11
C GLU A 985 -51.69 -24.63 -29.67
N THR A 986 -51.51 -24.73 -30.98
CA THR A 986 -50.87 -25.88 -31.64
C THR A 986 -49.40 -26.04 -31.27
N ILE A 987 -48.66 -24.93 -31.17
CA ILE A 987 -47.31 -24.87 -30.60
C ILE A 987 -47.27 -25.37 -29.14
N VAL A 988 -48.32 -25.11 -28.35
CA VAL A 988 -48.37 -25.51 -26.93
C VAL A 988 -48.42 -27.04 -26.79
N ASP A 989 -49.19 -27.74 -27.64
CA ASP A 989 -49.19 -29.21 -27.65
C ASP A 989 -47.80 -29.79 -27.98
N ARG A 990 -47.04 -29.11 -28.83
CA ARG A 990 -45.67 -29.52 -29.15
C ARG A 990 -44.69 -29.26 -28.01
N VAL A 991 -44.80 -28.13 -27.31
CA VAL A 991 -44.02 -27.85 -26.09
C VAL A 991 -44.32 -28.90 -25.01
N VAL A 992 -45.59 -29.23 -24.78
CA VAL A 992 -46.01 -30.29 -23.83
C VAL A 992 -45.43 -31.64 -24.23
N THR A 993 -45.53 -32.01 -25.50
CA THR A 993 -44.97 -33.27 -26.04
C THR A 993 -43.46 -33.33 -25.79
N ARG A 994 -42.70 -32.30 -26.14
CA ARG A 994 -41.24 -32.27 -25.93
C ARG A 994 -40.84 -32.28 -24.45
N ALA A 995 -41.51 -31.50 -23.61
CA ALA A 995 -41.25 -31.45 -22.18
C ALA A 995 -41.50 -32.81 -21.49
N THR A 996 -42.56 -33.52 -21.89
CA THR A 996 -42.93 -34.83 -21.35
C THR A 996 -42.05 -35.97 -21.89
N GLU A 997 -41.76 -36.00 -23.19
CA GLU A 997 -40.82 -36.95 -23.83
C GLU A 997 -39.45 -36.93 -23.15
N GLN A 998 -38.88 -35.72 -22.95
CA GLN A 998 -37.55 -35.57 -22.38
C GLN A 998 -37.54 -35.64 -20.85
N ARG A 999 -38.73 -35.54 -20.22
CA ARG A 999 -38.97 -35.52 -18.77
C ARG A 999 -38.23 -34.38 -18.08
N VAL A 1000 -38.49 -33.15 -18.52
CA VAL A 1000 -37.79 -31.94 -18.06
C VAL A 1000 -38.17 -31.56 -16.63
N ASP A 1001 -37.17 -31.08 -15.87
CA ASP A 1001 -37.32 -30.53 -14.53
C ASP A 1001 -37.52 -29.01 -14.54
N VAL A 1002 -36.94 -28.35 -15.55
CA VAL A 1002 -37.04 -26.90 -15.81
C VAL A 1002 -37.39 -26.69 -17.28
N LEU A 1003 -38.36 -25.83 -17.56
CA LEU A 1003 -38.76 -25.44 -18.91
C LEU A 1003 -38.79 -23.91 -19.00
N SER A 1004 -38.07 -23.35 -19.98
CA SER A 1004 -37.87 -21.91 -20.20
C SER A 1004 -38.43 -21.51 -21.56
N VAL A 1005 -39.46 -20.66 -21.58
CA VAL A 1005 -40.22 -20.31 -22.80
C VAL A 1005 -40.18 -18.82 -23.06
N ASN A 1006 -39.94 -18.41 -24.31
CA ASN A 1006 -40.00 -17.01 -24.75
C ASN A 1006 -41.06 -16.83 -25.85
N GLU A 1007 -41.55 -15.58 -26.00
CA GLU A 1007 -42.66 -15.17 -26.89
C GLU A 1007 -43.95 -15.96 -26.69
N ILE A 1008 -44.23 -16.35 -25.45
CA ILE A 1008 -45.47 -17.05 -25.09
C ILE A 1008 -46.56 -16.03 -24.73
N CYS A 1009 -47.73 -16.15 -25.32
CA CYS A 1009 -48.90 -15.36 -24.94
C CYS A 1009 -49.51 -15.89 -23.62
N GLN A 1010 -50.21 -15.04 -22.86
CA GLN A 1010 -50.83 -15.40 -21.58
C GLN A 1010 -51.76 -16.62 -21.69
N GLN A 1011 -52.63 -16.66 -22.71
CA GLN A 1011 -53.53 -17.80 -22.94
C GLN A 1011 -52.78 -19.09 -23.32
N GLN A 1012 -51.64 -18.98 -24.03
CA GLN A 1012 -50.75 -20.10 -24.30
C GLN A 1012 -50.04 -20.58 -23.02
N PHE A 1013 -49.65 -19.68 -22.11
CA PHE A 1013 -49.06 -20.00 -20.81
C PHE A 1013 -50.07 -20.69 -19.87
N ASP A 1014 -51.30 -20.18 -19.80
CA ASP A 1014 -52.38 -20.76 -19.01
C ASP A 1014 -52.68 -22.18 -19.54
N LYS A 1015 -52.79 -22.33 -20.87
CA LYS A 1015 -53.03 -23.63 -21.50
C LYS A 1015 -51.84 -24.59 -21.41
N LEU A 1016 -50.60 -24.10 -21.41
CA LEU A 1016 -49.39 -24.91 -21.17
C LEU A 1016 -49.41 -25.47 -19.74
N THR A 1017 -49.82 -24.65 -18.77
CA THR A 1017 -49.99 -25.07 -17.36
C THR A 1017 -51.02 -26.18 -17.23
N ASP A 1018 -52.18 -26.03 -17.89
CA ASP A 1018 -53.22 -27.06 -17.92
C ASP A 1018 -52.76 -28.35 -18.62
N LYS A 1019 -52.26 -28.26 -19.86
CA LYS A 1019 -51.85 -29.43 -20.66
C LYS A 1019 -50.68 -30.20 -20.02
N LEU A 1020 -49.73 -29.53 -19.35
CA LEU A 1020 -48.66 -30.22 -18.59
C LEU A 1020 -49.20 -31.00 -17.39
N ARG A 1021 -50.15 -30.43 -16.64
CA ARG A 1021 -50.84 -31.12 -15.53
C ARG A 1021 -51.62 -32.32 -16.06
N ASP A 1022 -52.40 -32.14 -17.12
CA ASP A 1022 -53.31 -33.16 -17.65
C ASP A 1022 -52.53 -34.30 -18.34
N ALA A 1023 -51.33 -34.02 -18.89
CA ALA A 1023 -50.36 -35.03 -19.32
C ALA A 1023 -49.61 -35.75 -18.17
N GLY A 1024 -49.96 -35.47 -16.91
CA GLY A 1024 -49.34 -36.09 -15.73
C GLY A 1024 -47.92 -35.59 -15.41
N TRP A 1025 -47.47 -34.50 -16.03
CA TRP A 1025 -46.16 -33.90 -15.83
C TRP A 1025 -46.27 -32.53 -15.18
N GLN A 1026 -46.86 -32.50 -13.99
CA GLN A 1026 -47.16 -31.27 -13.26
C GLN A 1026 -45.90 -30.42 -13.01
N MET A 1027 -45.90 -29.22 -13.57
CA MET A 1027 -44.92 -28.16 -13.33
C MET A 1027 -45.65 -26.91 -12.84
N THR A 1028 -45.02 -26.09 -12.01
CA THR A 1028 -45.53 -24.75 -11.65
C THR A 1028 -44.85 -23.71 -12.52
N GLY A 1029 -45.64 -22.89 -13.20
CA GLY A 1029 -45.18 -21.80 -14.06
C GLY A 1029 -45.16 -20.43 -13.39
N GLN A 1030 -44.33 -19.52 -13.91
CA GLN A 1030 -44.33 -18.08 -13.60
C GLN A 1030 -44.20 -17.30 -14.91
N PHE A 1031 -45.11 -16.35 -15.13
CA PHE A 1031 -45.18 -15.53 -16.34
C PHE A 1031 -44.78 -14.07 -16.07
N GLN A 1032 -43.95 -13.51 -16.95
CA GLN A 1032 -43.63 -12.08 -16.98
C GLN A 1032 -44.06 -11.49 -18.31
N THR A 1033 -44.95 -10.50 -18.26
CA THR A 1033 -45.43 -9.77 -19.45
C THR A 1033 -44.36 -8.81 -19.95
N THR A 1034 -43.85 -9.04 -21.17
CA THR A 1034 -42.92 -8.14 -21.85
C THR A 1034 -43.63 -7.18 -22.80
N ASN A 1035 -44.83 -7.53 -23.26
CA ASN A 1035 -45.62 -6.70 -24.17
C ASN A 1035 -47.12 -6.85 -23.84
N ARG A 1036 -47.82 -5.71 -23.69
CA ARG A 1036 -49.24 -5.63 -23.33
C ARG A 1036 -50.06 -5.27 -24.55
N TYR A 1037 -51.24 -5.88 -24.68
CA TYR A 1037 -52.17 -5.65 -25.79
C TYR A 1037 -51.53 -5.98 -27.15
N ASN A 1038 -50.75 -7.06 -27.20
CA ASN A 1038 -50.25 -7.56 -28.48
C ASN A 1038 -51.45 -8.16 -29.24
N VAL A 1039 -51.84 -7.51 -30.34
CA VAL A 1039 -52.93 -7.95 -31.23
C VAL A 1039 -52.67 -9.30 -31.90
N LEU A 1040 -51.42 -9.79 -31.87
CA LEU A 1040 -51.02 -11.12 -32.31
C LEU A 1040 -51.20 -12.20 -31.22
N CYS A 1041 -51.59 -11.84 -29.99
CA CYS A 1041 -52.00 -12.77 -28.95
C CYS A 1041 -53.53 -12.81 -28.86
N LEU A 1042 -54.12 -14.00 -28.99
CA LEU A 1042 -55.56 -14.21 -28.89
C LEU A 1042 -56.08 -13.83 -27.49
N ASP A 1043 -57.00 -12.86 -27.45
CA ASP A 1043 -57.70 -12.42 -26.25
C ASP A 1043 -59.22 -12.41 -26.51
N PRO A 1044 -60.05 -13.06 -25.68
CA PRO A 1044 -61.51 -13.02 -25.76
C PRO A 1044 -62.13 -11.61 -25.74
N SER A 1045 -61.41 -10.59 -25.24
CA SER A 1045 -61.83 -9.19 -25.29
C SER A 1045 -61.60 -8.52 -26.65
N GLY A 1046 -60.83 -9.13 -27.56
CA GLY A 1046 -60.50 -8.57 -28.87
C GLY A 1046 -59.56 -7.35 -28.84
N LEU A 1047 -58.93 -7.04 -27.70
CA LEU A 1047 -58.01 -5.91 -27.55
C LEU A 1047 -56.53 -6.30 -27.70
N GLY A 1048 -56.26 -7.60 -27.85
CA GLY A 1048 -54.91 -8.18 -27.90
C GLY A 1048 -54.46 -8.66 -26.53
N GLY A 1049 -53.88 -9.86 -26.50
CA GLY A 1049 -53.42 -10.50 -25.27
C GLY A 1049 -52.11 -9.92 -24.72
N ASN A 1050 -51.72 -10.42 -23.55
CA ASN A 1050 -50.38 -10.18 -23.01
C ASN A 1050 -49.40 -11.20 -23.59
N GLU A 1051 -48.24 -10.74 -24.03
CA GLU A 1051 -47.12 -11.53 -24.50
C GLU A 1051 -45.98 -11.47 -23.48
N GLY A 1052 -45.21 -12.53 -23.34
CA GLY A 1052 -44.19 -12.60 -22.30
C GLY A 1052 -43.22 -13.77 -22.39
N ILE A 1053 -42.59 -14.00 -21.25
CA ILE A 1053 -41.68 -15.11 -20.99
C ILE A 1053 -42.20 -15.92 -19.82
N ALA A 1054 -41.96 -17.23 -19.83
CA ALA A 1054 -42.40 -18.14 -18.78
C ALA A 1054 -41.31 -19.13 -18.37
N VAL A 1055 -41.10 -19.28 -17.07
CA VAL A 1055 -40.31 -20.40 -16.52
C VAL A 1055 -41.23 -21.33 -15.75
N PHE A 1056 -41.06 -22.63 -15.98
CA PHE A 1056 -41.76 -23.71 -15.30
C PHE A 1056 -40.75 -24.59 -14.58
N THR A 1057 -41.11 -25.07 -13.39
CA THR A 1057 -40.29 -26.03 -12.63
C THR A 1057 -41.12 -27.16 -12.05
N ARG A 1058 -40.51 -28.34 -11.88
CA ARG A 1058 -41.04 -29.41 -11.02
C ARG A 1058 -40.71 -29.13 -9.55
N GLY A 1059 -41.30 -29.92 -8.65
CA GLY A 1059 -41.05 -29.85 -7.21
C GLY A 1059 -41.92 -28.82 -6.48
N SER A 1060 -41.55 -28.50 -5.25
CA SER A 1060 -42.30 -27.59 -4.39
C SER A 1060 -41.77 -26.17 -4.51
N VAL A 1061 -42.58 -25.27 -5.06
CA VAL A 1061 -42.23 -23.84 -5.18
C VAL A 1061 -42.13 -23.18 -3.80
N ILE A 1062 -41.02 -22.47 -3.60
CA ILE A 1062 -40.68 -21.71 -2.39
C ILE A 1062 -40.95 -20.22 -2.60
N SER A 1063 -40.58 -19.71 -3.79
CA SER A 1063 -40.85 -18.32 -4.17
C SER A 1063 -40.94 -18.19 -5.69
N GLN A 1064 -41.69 -17.19 -6.15
CA GLN A 1064 -41.71 -16.79 -7.55
C GLN A 1064 -41.40 -15.30 -7.62
N GLN A 1065 -40.52 -14.91 -8.54
CA GLN A 1065 -40.03 -13.54 -8.69
C GLN A 1065 -40.16 -13.10 -10.15
N ARG A 1066 -40.31 -11.80 -10.34
CA ARG A 1066 -40.47 -11.15 -11.63
C ARG A 1066 -39.68 -9.86 -11.62
N TYR A 1067 -39.07 -9.54 -12.74
CA TYR A 1067 -38.27 -8.34 -12.91
C TYR A 1067 -38.45 -7.77 -14.31
N GLN A 1068 -38.30 -6.45 -14.43
CA GLN A 1068 -38.36 -5.72 -15.70
C GLN A 1068 -37.14 -4.82 -15.83
N PHE A 1069 -36.61 -4.64 -17.05
CA PHE A 1069 -35.63 -3.59 -17.30
C PHE A 1069 -36.31 -2.22 -17.36
N ASP A 1070 -35.68 -1.20 -16.77
CA ASP A 1070 -36.07 0.21 -16.91
C ASP A 1070 -35.33 0.92 -18.07
N ASP A 1071 -35.64 2.19 -18.29
CA ASP A 1071 -35.04 3.03 -19.35
C ASP A 1071 -33.51 3.22 -19.21
N GLN A 1072 -32.92 2.78 -18.09
CA GLN A 1072 -31.47 2.77 -17.85
C GLN A 1072 -30.88 1.35 -17.92
N TYR A 1073 -31.64 0.38 -18.43
CA TYR A 1073 -31.30 -1.05 -18.52
C TYR A 1073 -30.99 -1.68 -17.15
N ARG A 1074 -31.61 -1.17 -16.07
CA ARG A 1074 -31.49 -1.70 -14.71
C ARG A 1074 -32.65 -2.65 -14.41
N LEU A 1075 -32.38 -3.73 -13.70
CA LEU A 1075 -33.36 -4.81 -13.52
C LEU A 1075 -34.16 -4.60 -12.22
N GLN A 1076 -35.37 -4.07 -12.36
CA GLN A 1076 -36.26 -3.68 -11.26
C GLN A 1076 -37.24 -4.80 -10.89
N PRO A 1077 -37.47 -5.11 -9.59
CA PRO A 1077 -38.46 -6.09 -9.17
C PRO A 1077 -39.90 -5.68 -9.54
N GLY A 1078 -40.66 -6.62 -10.12
CA GLY A 1078 -42.06 -6.43 -10.51
C GLY A 1078 -42.29 -6.58 -12.01
N SER A 1079 -43.34 -5.92 -12.52
CA SER A 1079 -43.75 -5.96 -13.93
C SER A 1079 -44.44 -4.65 -14.29
N THR A 1080 -43.81 -3.83 -15.13
CA THR A 1080 -44.50 -2.70 -15.79
C THR A 1080 -45.50 -3.20 -16.84
N GLY A 1081 -45.20 -4.34 -17.47
CA GLY A 1081 -45.95 -4.96 -18.56
C GLY A 1081 -45.54 -4.50 -19.97
N VAL A 1082 -44.45 -3.74 -20.10
CA VAL A 1082 -43.89 -3.30 -21.40
C VAL A 1082 -42.36 -3.27 -21.29
N GLY A 1083 -41.66 -3.81 -22.29
CA GLY A 1083 -40.19 -3.91 -22.32
C GLY A 1083 -39.67 -5.30 -21.97
N ARG A 1084 -38.34 -5.46 -21.93
CA ARG A 1084 -37.68 -6.74 -21.62
C ARG A 1084 -37.66 -7.02 -20.11
N GLY A 1085 -37.49 -8.27 -19.70
CA GLY A 1085 -37.56 -8.67 -18.30
C GLY A 1085 -37.12 -10.11 -18.02
N VAL A 1086 -37.30 -10.53 -16.76
CA VAL A 1086 -36.88 -11.84 -16.24
C VAL A 1086 -37.98 -12.43 -15.35
N ALA A 1087 -38.33 -13.71 -15.55
CA ALA A 1087 -39.19 -14.47 -14.65
C ALA A 1087 -38.37 -15.56 -13.94
N CYS A 1088 -38.55 -15.73 -12.63
CA CYS A 1088 -37.82 -16.71 -11.83
C CYS A 1088 -38.74 -17.51 -10.90
N ILE A 1089 -38.41 -18.78 -10.66
CA ILE A 1089 -38.98 -19.63 -9.61
C ILE A 1089 -37.84 -20.22 -8.78
N THR A 1090 -37.97 -20.17 -7.46
CA THR A 1090 -37.18 -21.00 -6.54
C THR A 1090 -37.99 -22.22 -6.14
N THR A 1091 -37.47 -23.42 -6.38
CA THR A 1091 -38.15 -24.70 -6.10
C THR A 1091 -37.28 -25.63 -5.26
N TYR A 1092 -37.91 -26.52 -4.51
CA TYR A 1092 -37.30 -27.72 -3.95
C TYR A 1092 -37.59 -28.92 -4.88
N LEU A 1093 -36.57 -29.37 -5.63
CA LEU A 1093 -36.68 -30.54 -6.49
C LEU A 1093 -36.67 -31.83 -5.65
N PRO A 1094 -37.51 -32.84 -5.98
CA PRO A 1094 -37.52 -34.12 -5.25
C PRO A 1094 -36.14 -34.79 -5.23
N GLY A 1095 -35.69 -35.18 -4.03
CA GLY A 1095 -34.43 -35.90 -3.81
C GLY A 1095 -33.16 -35.05 -3.74
N ARG A 1096 -33.25 -33.71 -3.68
CA ARG A 1096 -32.08 -32.81 -3.66
C ARG A 1096 -31.80 -32.24 -2.27
N SER A 1097 -30.54 -31.87 -2.02
CA SER A 1097 -30.12 -31.22 -0.77
C SER A 1097 -30.35 -29.71 -0.73
N GLN A 1098 -30.59 -29.08 -1.88
CA GLN A 1098 -30.58 -27.62 -2.03
C GLN A 1098 -31.76 -27.14 -2.87
N ASN A 1099 -32.13 -25.88 -2.66
CA ASN A 1099 -33.13 -25.19 -3.47
C ASN A 1099 -32.51 -24.78 -4.80
N LEU A 1100 -33.29 -24.88 -5.88
CA LEU A 1100 -32.90 -24.46 -7.23
C LEU A 1100 -33.67 -23.19 -7.61
N LYS A 1101 -32.96 -22.11 -7.97
CA LYS A 1101 -33.57 -20.95 -8.64
C LYS A 1101 -33.43 -21.10 -10.15
N ALA A 1102 -34.56 -21.26 -10.84
CA ALA A 1102 -34.62 -21.29 -12.31
C ALA A 1102 -35.20 -19.97 -12.82
N CYS A 1103 -34.53 -19.34 -13.78
CA CYS A 1103 -34.93 -18.07 -14.38
C CYS A 1103 -34.96 -18.16 -15.91
N THR A 1104 -35.90 -17.45 -16.54
CA THR A 1104 -35.95 -17.18 -17.98
C THR A 1104 -35.80 -15.68 -18.25
N THR A 1105 -35.16 -15.32 -19.36
CA THR A 1105 -35.08 -13.96 -19.91
C THR A 1105 -35.42 -13.96 -21.41
N HIS A 1106 -35.77 -12.79 -21.97
CA HIS A 1106 -35.72 -12.52 -23.42
C HIS A 1106 -35.23 -11.08 -23.58
N LEU A 1107 -34.12 -10.86 -24.28
CA LEU A 1107 -33.42 -9.56 -24.39
C LEU A 1107 -33.72 -8.81 -25.70
N ASP A 1108 -33.30 -7.54 -25.79
CA ASP A 1108 -33.60 -6.67 -26.93
C ASP A 1108 -32.97 -7.17 -28.26
N THR A 1109 -33.75 -7.08 -29.34
CA THR A 1109 -33.41 -7.52 -30.69
C THR A 1109 -32.50 -6.48 -31.36
N GLY A 1110 -31.19 -6.60 -31.14
CA GLY A 1110 -30.20 -5.69 -31.74
C GLY A 1110 -30.19 -5.74 -33.27
N TRP A 1111 -30.87 -4.79 -33.92
CA TRP A 1111 -30.83 -4.59 -35.37
C TRP A 1111 -29.43 -4.10 -35.82
N PRO A 1112 -29.06 -4.24 -37.11
CA PRO A 1112 -27.74 -3.85 -37.61
C PRO A 1112 -27.33 -2.39 -37.35
N ASP A 1113 -28.31 -1.50 -37.15
CA ASP A 1113 -28.10 -0.07 -36.85
C ASP A 1113 -28.19 0.28 -35.35
N ASP A 1114 -28.26 -0.71 -34.43
CA ASP A 1114 -28.27 -0.46 -32.97
C ASP A 1114 -26.91 0.01 -32.45
N THR A 1115 -26.68 1.31 -32.62
CA THR A 1115 -25.54 2.04 -32.05
C THR A 1115 -25.55 2.10 -30.51
N ASP A 1116 -26.67 1.78 -29.84
CA ASP A 1116 -26.80 1.82 -28.39
C ASP A 1116 -26.54 0.45 -27.71
N ARG A 1117 -26.44 -0.63 -28.49
CA ARG A 1117 -26.04 -2.01 -28.11
C ARG A 1117 -26.80 -2.54 -26.89
N ARG A 1118 -28.13 -2.52 -26.97
CA ARG A 1118 -29.05 -2.66 -25.82
C ARG A 1118 -28.90 -3.97 -25.04
N ALA A 1119 -29.01 -5.11 -25.71
CA ALA A 1119 -28.93 -6.43 -25.07
C ALA A 1119 -27.66 -6.65 -24.25
N ILE A 1120 -26.55 -5.99 -24.60
CA ILE A 1120 -25.27 -6.11 -23.86
C ILE A 1120 -25.34 -5.37 -22.51
N LYS A 1121 -26.07 -4.26 -22.44
CA LYS A 1121 -26.33 -3.56 -21.17
C LYS A 1121 -27.23 -4.40 -20.28
N GLU A 1122 -28.25 -5.02 -20.86
CA GLU A 1122 -29.14 -5.97 -20.17
C GLU A 1122 -28.35 -7.18 -19.64
N VAL A 1123 -27.48 -7.80 -20.45
CA VAL A 1123 -26.56 -8.88 -20.02
C VAL A 1123 -25.62 -8.44 -18.89
N ALA A 1124 -25.06 -7.23 -18.97
CA ALA A 1124 -24.21 -6.70 -17.90
C ALA A 1124 -24.98 -6.55 -16.57
N GLU A 1125 -26.26 -6.18 -16.65
CA GLU A 1125 -27.14 -6.12 -15.49
C GLU A 1125 -27.58 -7.50 -15.00
N LEU A 1126 -27.84 -8.47 -15.89
CA LEU A 1126 -28.09 -9.88 -15.52
C LEU A 1126 -26.92 -10.44 -14.71
N GLY A 1127 -25.67 -10.23 -15.17
CA GLY A 1127 -24.47 -10.63 -14.45
C GLY A 1127 -24.36 -9.94 -13.08
N ARG A 1128 -24.66 -8.64 -13.02
CA ARG A 1128 -24.63 -7.85 -11.77
C ARG A 1128 -25.69 -8.29 -10.75
N VAL A 1129 -26.85 -8.77 -11.19
CA VAL A 1129 -27.95 -9.21 -10.30
C VAL A 1129 -27.82 -10.68 -9.92
N PHE A 1130 -27.70 -11.57 -10.90
CA PHE A 1130 -27.76 -13.01 -10.69
C PHE A 1130 -26.40 -13.65 -10.39
N GLY A 1131 -25.28 -12.99 -10.68
CA GLY A 1131 -23.94 -13.49 -10.33
C GLY A 1131 -23.74 -13.68 -8.81
N PRO A 1132 -24.01 -12.66 -7.98
CA PRO A 1132 -23.99 -12.80 -6.53
C PRO A 1132 -24.97 -13.84 -5.97
N GLU A 1133 -26.11 -14.08 -6.63
CA GLU A 1133 -27.04 -15.15 -6.25
C GLU A 1133 -26.48 -16.54 -6.62
N ALA A 1134 -25.90 -16.69 -7.82
CA ALA A 1134 -25.27 -17.92 -8.29
C ALA A 1134 -24.06 -18.35 -7.44
N GLN A 1135 -23.38 -17.41 -6.77
CA GLN A 1135 -22.37 -17.71 -5.75
C GLN A 1135 -22.99 -18.32 -4.49
N GLN A 1136 -24.23 -17.96 -4.14
CA GLN A 1136 -24.90 -18.37 -2.89
C GLN A 1136 -25.75 -19.63 -3.03
N MET A 1137 -26.36 -19.88 -4.19
CA MET A 1137 -27.25 -21.03 -4.40
C MET A 1137 -27.19 -21.60 -5.83
N PRO A 1138 -27.65 -22.85 -6.04
CA PRO A 1138 -27.93 -23.40 -7.36
C PRO A 1138 -28.88 -22.50 -8.17
N LEU A 1139 -28.38 -21.95 -9.28
CA LEU A 1139 -29.11 -21.05 -10.17
C LEU A 1139 -28.95 -21.50 -11.63
N ILE A 1140 -30.06 -21.62 -12.34
CA ILE A 1140 -30.13 -21.82 -13.79
C ILE A 1140 -30.76 -20.57 -14.42
N LEU A 1141 -30.10 -19.99 -15.41
CA LEU A 1141 -30.60 -18.86 -16.20
C LEU A 1141 -30.62 -19.26 -17.66
N ALA A 1142 -31.80 -19.33 -18.27
CA ALA A 1142 -31.98 -19.62 -19.69
C ALA A 1142 -32.69 -18.46 -20.40
N GLY A 1143 -32.63 -18.44 -21.73
CA GLY A 1143 -33.33 -17.42 -22.51
C GLY A 1143 -32.68 -17.09 -23.84
N ASP A 1144 -33.48 -16.48 -24.70
CA ASP A 1144 -33.02 -15.79 -25.90
C ASP A 1144 -32.32 -14.47 -25.49
N THR A 1145 -31.02 -14.40 -25.74
CA THR A 1145 -30.20 -13.21 -25.47
C THR A 1145 -30.05 -12.29 -26.68
N ASN A 1146 -30.60 -12.68 -27.84
CA ASN A 1146 -30.45 -12.06 -29.15
C ASN A 1146 -28.99 -11.84 -29.66
N ILE A 1147 -27.99 -12.32 -28.90
CA ILE A 1147 -26.55 -12.14 -29.15
C ILE A 1147 -25.94 -13.44 -29.69
N SER A 1148 -25.42 -13.38 -30.92
CA SER A 1148 -24.87 -14.54 -31.65
C SER A 1148 -23.35 -14.70 -31.57
N SER A 1149 -22.69 -14.13 -30.56
CA SER A 1149 -21.21 -14.10 -30.49
C SER A 1149 -20.65 -14.20 -29.07
N PRO A 1150 -20.33 -15.43 -28.64
CA PRO A 1150 -19.20 -15.74 -27.76
C PRO A 1150 -18.12 -16.54 -28.53
N PRO A 1151 -16.82 -16.47 -28.15
CA PRO A 1151 -16.35 -16.03 -26.84
C PRO A 1151 -15.25 -14.93 -26.85
N VAL A 1152 -15.05 -14.18 -27.95
CA VAL A 1152 -13.98 -13.15 -28.05
C VAL A 1152 -14.52 -11.72 -27.91
N THR A 1153 -15.83 -11.56 -27.73
CA THR A 1153 -16.56 -10.30 -27.62
C THR A 1153 -17.00 -10.07 -26.17
N PRO A 1154 -16.94 -8.83 -25.62
CA PRO A 1154 -17.42 -8.53 -24.27
C PRO A 1154 -18.91 -8.82 -24.03
N ASP A 1155 -19.66 -8.98 -25.12
CA ASP A 1155 -21.11 -8.98 -25.24
C ASP A 1155 -21.84 -9.98 -24.32
N LEU A 1156 -21.30 -11.18 -24.11
CA LEU A 1156 -21.80 -12.18 -23.14
C LEU A 1156 -20.84 -12.42 -21.95
N GLY A 1157 -19.71 -11.70 -21.91
CA GLY A 1157 -18.67 -11.82 -20.88
C GLY A 1157 -19.11 -11.60 -19.42
N PRO A 1158 -20.18 -10.83 -19.11
CA PRO A 1158 -20.72 -10.74 -17.75
C PRO A 1158 -21.37 -12.02 -17.20
N LEU A 1159 -21.68 -13.01 -18.06
CA LEU A 1159 -22.26 -14.30 -17.65
C LEU A 1159 -21.25 -15.44 -17.72
N TYR A 1160 -20.48 -15.52 -18.82
CA TYR A 1160 -19.45 -16.54 -19.02
C TYR A 1160 -18.28 -16.42 -18.02
N PRO A 1161 -17.61 -17.54 -17.67
CA PRO A 1161 -16.48 -17.53 -16.76
C PRO A 1161 -15.17 -17.23 -17.51
N ALA A 1162 -14.08 -17.01 -16.78
CA ALA A 1162 -12.76 -16.86 -17.39
C ALA A 1162 -12.33 -18.16 -18.13
N PRO A 1163 -11.60 -18.07 -19.27
CA PRO A 1163 -11.07 -16.85 -19.88
C PRO A 1163 -12.06 -16.08 -20.78
N LEU A 1164 -13.26 -16.62 -21.02
CA LEU A 1164 -14.24 -16.09 -21.96
C LEU A 1164 -14.99 -14.85 -21.42
N GLY A 1165 -15.02 -14.70 -20.09
CA GLY A 1165 -15.68 -13.60 -19.38
C GLY A 1165 -15.18 -13.44 -17.94
N ALA A 1166 -16.05 -12.94 -17.07
CA ALA A 1166 -15.80 -12.76 -15.64
C ALA A 1166 -17.03 -13.05 -14.76
N GLY A 1167 -18.05 -13.72 -15.31
CA GLY A 1167 -19.29 -14.08 -14.63
C GLY A 1167 -19.24 -15.40 -13.85
N ASP A 1168 -20.38 -15.69 -13.21
CA ASP A 1168 -20.56 -16.76 -12.23
C ASP A 1168 -21.15 -18.07 -12.78
N PHE A 1169 -21.34 -18.16 -14.10
CA PHE A 1169 -22.00 -19.28 -14.75
C PHE A 1169 -21.04 -20.08 -15.62
N ASN A 1170 -21.36 -21.35 -15.86
CA ASN A 1170 -20.91 -22.12 -17.01
C ASN A 1170 -22.09 -22.23 -17.99
N GLU A 1171 -21.85 -22.13 -19.29
CA GLU A 1171 -22.89 -22.32 -20.31
C GLU A 1171 -22.96 -23.77 -20.81
N ALA A 1172 -24.14 -24.22 -21.26
CA ALA A 1172 -24.41 -25.62 -21.60
C ALA A 1172 -23.53 -26.21 -22.71
N PHE A 1173 -23.17 -25.43 -23.73
CA PHE A 1173 -22.32 -25.86 -24.85
C PHE A 1173 -20.86 -25.40 -24.70
N GLN A 1174 -20.53 -24.56 -23.71
CA GLN A 1174 -19.18 -24.03 -23.41
C GLN A 1174 -18.08 -25.09 -23.44
N GLU A 1175 -18.40 -26.30 -23.00
CA GLU A 1175 -17.46 -27.41 -22.83
C GLU A 1175 -17.52 -28.45 -23.95
N GLU A 1176 -18.35 -28.23 -24.97
CA GLU A 1176 -18.45 -29.12 -26.12
C GLU A 1176 -17.42 -28.78 -27.19
N ASN A 1177 -16.62 -29.79 -27.56
CA ASN A 1177 -15.65 -29.64 -28.62
C ASN A 1177 -16.36 -29.63 -29.99
N CYS A 1178 -16.56 -28.44 -30.58
CA CYS A 1178 -17.18 -28.26 -31.90
C CYS A 1178 -16.52 -29.05 -33.06
N THR A 1179 -15.37 -29.71 -32.89
CA THR A 1179 -14.87 -30.69 -33.88
C THR A 1179 -15.65 -32.01 -33.89
N LYS A 1180 -16.45 -32.29 -32.86
CA LYS A 1180 -17.29 -33.50 -32.72
C LYS A 1180 -18.79 -33.24 -32.92
N VAL A 1181 -19.20 -31.98 -32.95
CA VAL A 1181 -20.59 -31.56 -33.14
C VAL A 1181 -20.67 -30.79 -34.46
N GLN A 1182 -21.63 -31.12 -35.32
CA GLN A 1182 -21.86 -30.47 -36.60
C GLN A 1182 -23.37 -30.33 -36.82
N PRO A 1183 -23.91 -29.14 -37.15
CA PRO A 1183 -23.20 -27.86 -37.27
C PRO A 1183 -22.87 -27.23 -35.90
N CYS A 1184 -21.59 -26.98 -35.61
CA CYS A 1184 -21.12 -26.26 -34.42
C CYS A 1184 -20.09 -25.22 -34.85
N LEU A 1185 -20.29 -23.96 -34.47
CA LEU A 1185 -19.42 -22.86 -34.86
C LEU A 1185 -18.70 -22.31 -33.63
N ILE A 1186 -17.37 -22.49 -33.59
CA ILE A 1186 -16.50 -22.01 -32.50
C ILE A 1186 -16.64 -20.48 -32.30
N GLN A 1187 -16.94 -19.74 -33.37
CA GLN A 1187 -17.18 -18.28 -33.35
C GLN A 1187 -18.53 -17.87 -32.73
N GLN A 1188 -19.42 -18.83 -32.47
CA GLN A 1188 -20.71 -18.65 -31.80
C GLN A 1188 -20.82 -19.46 -30.50
N GLY A 1189 -19.74 -20.10 -30.04
CA GLY A 1189 -19.71 -20.89 -28.80
C GLY A 1189 -20.74 -22.02 -28.73
N GLY A 1190 -21.07 -22.66 -29.86
CA GLY A 1190 -21.99 -23.80 -29.88
C GLY A 1190 -22.62 -24.08 -31.25
N PRO A 1191 -23.60 -24.98 -31.31
CA PRO A 1191 -24.49 -25.12 -32.46
C PRO A 1191 -25.43 -23.91 -32.61
N PRO A 1192 -25.94 -23.62 -33.83
CA PRO A 1192 -27.04 -22.69 -34.02
C PRO A 1192 -28.29 -23.10 -33.25
N THR A 1193 -29.05 -22.12 -32.78
CA THR A 1193 -30.36 -22.29 -32.14
C THR A 1193 -31.46 -21.54 -32.89
N PHE A 1194 -31.12 -20.87 -33.99
CA PHE A 1194 -32.02 -20.09 -34.81
C PHE A 1194 -31.83 -20.42 -36.30
N HIS A 1195 -32.92 -20.47 -37.07
CA HIS A 1195 -32.95 -21.03 -38.43
C HIS A 1195 -31.96 -20.40 -39.42
N SER A 1196 -31.54 -19.13 -39.21
CA SER A 1196 -30.55 -18.46 -40.07
C SER A 1196 -29.09 -18.80 -39.75
N GLY A 1197 -28.84 -19.78 -38.87
CA GLY A 1197 -27.49 -20.23 -38.51
C GLY A 1197 -26.85 -19.42 -37.38
N ARG A 1198 -27.66 -18.83 -36.49
CA ARG A 1198 -27.23 -18.06 -35.30
C ARG A 1198 -27.50 -18.87 -34.02
N LYS A 1199 -26.65 -18.74 -32.99
CA LYS A 1199 -26.91 -19.17 -31.61
C LYS A 1199 -27.43 -17.98 -30.80
N LEU A 1200 -28.71 -17.95 -30.43
CA LEU A 1200 -29.35 -16.85 -29.69
C LEU A 1200 -29.83 -17.29 -28.31
N ASP A 1201 -30.20 -18.57 -28.20
CA ASP A 1201 -30.77 -19.25 -27.04
C ASP A 1201 -29.64 -19.87 -26.22
N TYR A 1202 -29.58 -19.57 -24.93
CA TYR A 1202 -28.54 -20.07 -24.03
C TYR A 1202 -29.13 -20.70 -22.77
N VAL A 1203 -28.36 -21.59 -22.15
CA VAL A 1203 -28.64 -22.14 -20.82
C VAL A 1203 -27.38 -22.06 -19.96
N PHE A 1204 -27.42 -21.21 -18.93
CA PHE A 1204 -26.35 -20.94 -17.98
C PHE A 1204 -26.63 -21.62 -16.63
N ALA A 1205 -25.58 -22.19 -16.02
CA ALA A 1205 -25.62 -22.90 -14.73
C ALA A 1205 -24.61 -22.31 -13.73
N SER A 1206 -25.03 -22.03 -12.50
CA SER A 1206 -24.18 -21.46 -11.44
C SER A 1206 -22.97 -22.35 -11.15
N ARG A 1207 -21.77 -21.95 -11.58
CA ARG A 1207 -20.56 -22.81 -11.61
C ARG A 1207 -20.03 -23.23 -10.24
N TRP A 1208 -20.53 -22.57 -9.20
CA TRP A 1208 -20.12 -22.74 -7.80
C TRP A 1208 -20.80 -23.92 -7.11
N HIS A 1209 -21.98 -24.33 -7.59
CA HIS A 1209 -22.81 -25.41 -7.02
C HIS A 1209 -23.22 -26.47 -8.05
N LEU A 1210 -23.47 -26.05 -9.30
CA LEU A 1210 -23.91 -26.88 -10.42
C LEU A 1210 -22.73 -27.23 -11.34
N THR A 1211 -22.91 -28.23 -12.21
CA THR A 1211 -21.89 -28.56 -13.23
C THR A 1211 -22.52 -29.03 -14.53
N VAL A 1212 -22.05 -28.48 -15.65
CA VAL A 1212 -22.39 -28.92 -17.00
C VAL A 1212 -21.48 -30.10 -17.39
N PRO A 1213 -22.01 -31.26 -17.79
CA PRO A 1213 -21.23 -32.34 -18.41
C PRO A 1213 -21.04 -32.09 -19.92
N VAL A 1214 -19.85 -32.44 -20.43
CA VAL A 1214 -19.57 -32.45 -21.89
C VAL A 1214 -20.48 -33.46 -22.59
N GLY A 1215 -21.20 -33.06 -23.64
CA GLY A 1215 -22.18 -33.91 -24.32
C GLY A 1215 -23.53 -33.98 -23.61
N GLY A 1216 -23.74 -33.17 -22.57
CA GLY A 1216 -25.02 -33.05 -21.86
C GLY A 1216 -25.98 -32.04 -22.51
N ALA A 1217 -25.55 -31.31 -23.54
CA ALA A 1217 -26.36 -30.33 -24.24
C ALA A 1217 -26.69 -30.81 -25.66
N ARG A 1218 -27.83 -30.38 -26.21
CA ARG A 1218 -28.18 -30.61 -27.61
C ARG A 1218 -29.24 -29.62 -28.09
N VAL A 1219 -29.22 -29.35 -29.40
CA VAL A 1219 -30.32 -28.69 -30.11
C VAL A 1219 -31.18 -29.76 -30.79
N ASP A 1220 -32.48 -29.50 -30.95
CA ASP A 1220 -33.39 -30.29 -31.78
C ASP A 1220 -33.84 -29.44 -32.97
N GLU A 1221 -33.21 -29.62 -34.13
CA GLU A 1221 -33.52 -28.86 -35.35
C GLU A 1221 -34.96 -29.11 -35.86
N ASN A 1222 -35.65 -30.14 -35.34
CA ASN A 1222 -37.03 -30.46 -35.72
C ASN A 1222 -38.05 -29.62 -34.92
N VAL A 1223 -38.19 -28.35 -35.32
CA VAL A 1223 -39.31 -27.49 -34.88
C VAL A 1223 -40.67 -28.05 -35.31
N GLY A 1224 -40.73 -28.80 -36.41
CA GLY A 1224 -41.96 -29.37 -36.97
C GLY A 1224 -42.94 -28.30 -37.44
N THR A 1225 -44.18 -28.71 -37.73
CA THR A 1225 -45.20 -27.85 -38.36
C THR A 1225 -46.38 -27.57 -37.45
N CYS A 1226 -46.77 -26.30 -37.36
CA CYS A 1226 -47.95 -25.80 -36.65
C CYS A 1226 -48.80 -25.06 -37.68
N ASP A 1227 -50.05 -25.48 -37.86
CA ASP A 1227 -51.05 -24.93 -38.80
C ASP A 1227 -50.66 -24.84 -40.29
N GLY A 1228 -49.50 -25.42 -40.65
CA GLY A 1228 -48.99 -25.56 -42.02
C GLY A 1228 -47.52 -25.14 -42.15
N ASP A 1229 -47.10 -24.18 -41.31
CA ASP A 1229 -45.78 -23.55 -41.32
C ASP A 1229 -44.88 -24.08 -40.18
N PRO A 1230 -43.57 -23.78 -40.16
CA PRO A 1230 -42.68 -24.18 -39.07
C PRO A 1230 -43.13 -23.62 -37.71
N CYS A 1231 -43.23 -24.47 -36.68
CA CYS A 1231 -43.77 -24.08 -35.36
C CYS A 1231 -42.99 -22.96 -34.64
N SER A 1232 -41.71 -22.78 -34.96
CA SER A 1232 -40.86 -21.69 -34.48
C SER A 1232 -39.68 -21.55 -35.45
N ASP A 1233 -39.10 -20.36 -35.52
CA ASP A 1233 -37.83 -20.07 -36.19
C ASP A 1233 -36.60 -20.28 -35.27
N HIS A 1234 -36.84 -20.50 -33.97
CA HIS A 1234 -35.86 -21.01 -33.01
C HIS A 1234 -35.97 -22.53 -32.82
N PHE A 1235 -34.83 -23.19 -32.59
CA PHE A 1235 -34.69 -24.61 -32.29
C PHE A 1235 -34.66 -24.86 -30.77
N PRO A 1236 -35.46 -25.80 -30.23
CA PRO A 1236 -35.43 -26.08 -28.79
C PRO A 1236 -34.07 -26.64 -28.33
N VAL A 1237 -33.52 -25.99 -27.29
CA VAL A 1237 -32.29 -26.34 -26.59
C VAL A 1237 -32.61 -27.24 -25.41
N TYR A 1238 -31.84 -28.31 -25.24
CA TYR A 1238 -31.89 -29.19 -24.07
C TYR A 1238 -30.52 -29.22 -23.39
N ALA A 1239 -30.50 -29.19 -22.06
CA ALA A 1239 -29.28 -29.27 -21.27
C ALA A 1239 -29.49 -30.13 -20.01
N GLU A 1240 -28.57 -31.05 -19.75
CA GLU A 1240 -28.53 -31.86 -18.54
C GLU A 1240 -27.54 -31.26 -17.52
N ILE A 1241 -28.05 -30.55 -16.51
CA ILE A 1241 -27.22 -29.84 -15.54
C ILE A 1241 -27.15 -30.66 -14.25
N HIS A 1242 -25.94 -31.01 -13.81
CA HIS A 1242 -25.77 -31.87 -12.64
C HIS A 1242 -25.78 -31.05 -11.34
N MET A 1243 -26.56 -31.51 -10.36
CA MET A 1243 -26.83 -30.84 -9.08
C MET A 1243 -26.69 -31.85 -7.91
N PRO A 1244 -26.10 -31.46 -6.76
CA PRO A 1244 -25.84 -32.39 -5.65
C PRO A 1244 -27.10 -33.03 -5.04
N ASP A 1245 -26.91 -34.26 -4.57
CA ASP A 1245 -27.89 -35.06 -3.81
C ASP A 1245 -27.87 -34.75 -2.31
N LEU A 1246 -28.70 -35.47 -1.55
CA LEU A 1246 -28.80 -35.50 -0.08
C LEU A 1246 -27.72 -36.36 0.58
#